data_AF-A0A819USC6-F1
#
_entry.id   AF-A0A819USC6-F1
#
_cell.length_a   1.000
_cell.length_b   1.000
_cell.length_c   1.000
_cell.angle_alpha   90.00
_cell.angle_beta   90.00
_cell.angle_gamma   90.00
#
_symmetry.space_group_name_H-M   'P 1'
#
loop_
_entity.id
_entity.type
_entity.pdbx_description
1 polymer ?
#
loop_
_entity_poly.entity_id
_entity_poly.type
_entity_poly.pdbx_seq_one_letter_code
_entity_poly.pdbx_strand_id
1 'polypeptide(L)'
;MVMVMNTSEYALEYRCIWSTCNVTGYPSTFLDYKLDCCTLAVPLNYARSDRLITISMSRLSPLRSTSDNNTLFILMGGPGGSGWSLVENVALLIPAQFGITLILPDHRGTGLSTVLGCDDNHLQTITTDCITYLTSKWTIEGLNQFTITAAAHDLSVQMQVYQADHPGRISIYSVSYGTLWLDRFLQIYPTLIQSAIMDGVVNPILISISRYDLFASQVGLQFLTYCQLQPECHSYFPVDQPPYVMLYRILAELDTNKQQCINKYFNEDKPKSDWLRNLFFNMIQSGDTYMDRTVIPAVIFRLNRCNVDDVNVLNFFFRSSFSKINQMQTKQNDPGFLFSNVLNYNIVLSEMWLALNESEVDKETIIAWYKSTLMAPNNAEQLISLRAQWPKYPLDQYYSKVASYTPLLMISGQLDPSTMFDQASQLASITSKTRTFYAIPLAGHITVNIAQVGYYCPLHLVCAWAFPAIFPSEWNDPQCIRYLPTTLDFVGATTLGQKYSMKLLNSEPKVQILCRLIRPETVVRLSLSNFIKENTIQLFLSLVDIYQFTRLRSLTLSNVSDDDLDSILHSNITNSLTSLSIDSSVLDNSDTLALISSIIAQKGLHELNLSIDAYGIDQISWPKQCCTLRKLAIKSCTSEQIYLILRQLPNLRHLKLDHLDWFENERSIICEPFEQLISLTIGQTKMPLSELGYLISLTPSLVDLYLIELNVSVNAYYITQWEKLISTQLTRLEKFEFRIICDQYDSANIESIIAPFRTPFWLEQKR
;
A
#
# COMPACT_ATOMS: atom_id res chain seq x y z
N MET A 1 17.01 -39.57 17.76
CA MET A 1 16.28 -40.37 16.77
C MET A 1 14.80 -40.10 17.03
N VAL A 2 14.27 -39.01 16.46
CA VAL A 2 12.82 -38.73 16.52
C VAL A 2 12.20 -39.67 15.50
N MET A 3 11.34 -40.59 15.94
CA MET A 3 10.62 -41.48 15.03
C MET A 3 9.79 -40.61 14.08
N VAL A 4 10.17 -40.58 12.81
CA VAL A 4 9.27 -40.17 11.74
C VAL A 4 8.27 -41.32 11.63
N MET A 5 7.20 -41.28 12.44
CA MET A 5 6.08 -42.21 12.27
C MET A 5 5.42 -41.93 10.91
N ASN A 6 4.86 -42.97 10.29
CA ASN A 6 4.20 -42.85 9.00
C ASN A 6 3.00 -41.89 9.10
N THR A 7 2.69 -41.15 8.04
CA THR A 7 1.58 -40.17 7.98
C THR A 7 0.23 -40.76 8.38
N SER A 8 0.03 -42.07 8.20
CA SER A 8 -1.18 -42.79 8.59
C SER A 8 -1.32 -43.03 10.11
N GLU A 9 -0.21 -43.12 10.86
CA GLU A 9 -0.25 -43.31 12.32
C GLU A 9 -0.47 -41.97 13.05
N TYR A 10 0.13 -40.87 12.58
CA TYR A 10 -0.12 -39.52 13.11
C TYR A 10 -1.61 -39.12 13.00
N ALA A 11 -2.27 -39.42 11.88
CA ALA A 11 -3.67 -39.04 11.63
C ALA A 11 -4.69 -39.80 12.51
N LEU A 12 -4.33 -40.96 13.07
CA LEU A 12 -5.20 -41.73 13.96
C LEU A 12 -5.13 -41.24 15.41
N GLU A 13 -3.98 -40.73 15.85
CA GLU A 13 -3.75 -40.26 17.23
C GLU A 13 -4.10 -38.77 17.41
N TYR A 14 -3.96 -37.95 16.36
CA TYR A 14 -4.23 -36.51 16.38
C TYR A 14 -5.40 -36.16 15.45
N ARG A 15 -6.59 -35.88 15.99
CA ARG A 15 -7.75 -35.41 15.22
C ARG A 15 -8.01 -33.92 15.43
N CYS A 16 -8.08 -33.19 14.33
CA CYS A 16 -8.53 -31.80 14.28
C CYS A 16 -10.04 -31.76 14.00
N ILE A 17 -10.85 -31.38 14.98
CA ILE A 17 -12.29 -31.17 14.79
C ILE A 17 -12.52 -29.68 14.51
N TRP A 18 -12.83 -29.35 13.26
CA TRP A 18 -13.13 -27.98 12.84
C TRP A 18 -14.47 -27.51 13.40
N SER A 19 -14.46 -26.34 14.03
CA SER A 19 -15.65 -25.67 14.56
C SER A 19 -15.54 -24.16 14.39
N THR A 20 -16.63 -23.42 14.55
CA THR A 20 -16.59 -21.95 14.51
C THR A 20 -15.62 -21.43 15.57
N CYS A 21 -14.71 -20.55 15.17
CA CYS A 21 -13.78 -19.92 16.10
C CYS A 21 -14.53 -19.05 17.13
N ASN A 22 -14.25 -19.27 18.41
CA ASN A 22 -14.82 -18.45 19.49
C ASN A 22 -13.83 -17.33 19.89
N VAL A 23 -13.61 -16.37 18.98
CA VAL A 23 -12.70 -15.24 19.18
C VAL A 23 -13.47 -13.93 19.12
N THR A 24 -13.34 -13.10 20.15
CA THR A 24 -14.01 -11.79 20.21
C THR A 24 -13.34 -10.79 19.28
N GLY A 25 -14.13 -9.99 18.57
CA GLY A 25 -13.63 -8.89 17.72
C GLY A 25 -13.35 -9.26 16.27
N TYR A 26 -13.50 -10.53 15.88
CA TYR A 26 -13.35 -11.00 14.50
C TYR A 26 -14.68 -11.57 13.98
N PRO A 27 -15.20 -11.13 12.82
CA PRO A 27 -16.40 -11.73 12.24
C PRO A 27 -16.19 -13.20 11.87
N SER A 28 -17.25 -14.00 11.93
CA SER A 28 -17.23 -15.42 11.55
C SER A 28 -17.06 -15.65 10.04
N THR A 29 -17.21 -14.59 9.25
CA THR A 29 -17.00 -14.57 7.79
C THR A 29 -16.25 -13.31 7.39
N PHE A 30 -15.31 -13.44 6.45
CA PHE A 30 -14.50 -12.35 5.91
C PHE A 30 -14.49 -12.45 4.40
N LEU A 31 -14.98 -11.46 3.65
CA LEU A 31 -14.79 -11.39 2.18
C LEU A 31 -14.96 -12.75 1.46
N ASP A 32 -16.12 -13.38 1.60
CA ASP A 32 -16.44 -14.71 1.05
C ASP A 32 -15.61 -15.90 1.59
N TYR A 33 -14.96 -15.75 2.74
CA TYR A 33 -14.37 -16.85 3.51
C TYR A 33 -15.22 -17.23 4.73
N LYS A 34 -15.29 -18.54 5.00
CA LYS A 34 -15.72 -19.12 6.28
C LYS A 34 -14.51 -19.35 7.17
N LEU A 35 -14.63 -18.97 8.44
CA LEU A 35 -13.61 -19.12 9.45
C LEU A 35 -13.93 -20.27 10.41
N ASP A 36 -13.06 -21.28 10.44
CA ASP A 36 -13.12 -22.41 11.38
C ASP A 36 -11.79 -22.53 12.16
N CYS A 37 -11.85 -23.06 13.37
CA CYS A 37 -10.71 -23.33 14.23
C CYS A 37 -10.71 -24.79 14.66
N CYS A 38 -9.51 -25.32 14.91
CA CYS A 38 -9.36 -26.56 15.63
C CYS A 38 -8.11 -26.52 16.51
N THR A 39 -8.09 -27.43 17.48
CA THR A 39 -6.98 -27.63 18.39
C THR A 39 -6.46 -29.05 18.32
N LEU A 40 -5.16 -29.21 18.60
CA LEU A 40 -4.47 -30.49 18.65
C LEU A 40 -3.71 -30.59 19.98
N ALA A 41 -3.85 -31.71 20.67
CA ALA A 41 -2.97 -32.02 21.79
C ALA A 41 -1.63 -32.50 21.23
N VAL A 42 -0.50 -31.98 21.69
CA VAL A 42 0.85 -32.39 21.28
C VAL A 42 1.76 -32.49 22.50
N PRO A 43 2.85 -33.26 22.45
CA PRO A 43 3.83 -33.30 23.52
C PRO A 43 4.39 -31.90 23.81
N LEU A 44 4.48 -31.54 25.09
CA LEU A 44 5.25 -30.39 25.52
C LEU A 44 6.71 -30.57 25.07
N ASN A 45 7.28 -31.76 25.33
CA ASN A 45 8.63 -32.13 24.93
C ASN A 45 8.58 -33.29 23.91
N TYR A 46 9.08 -33.10 22.70
CA TYR A 46 9.04 -34.16 21.67
C TYR A 46 10.03 -35.31 21.92
N ALA A 47 10.93 -35.18 22.90
CA ALA A 47 11.76 -36.28 23.41
C ALA A 47 11.12 -37.02 24.60
N ARG A 48 10.10 -36.43 25.26
CA ARG A 48 9.36 -37.01 26.39
C ARG A 48 7.87 -36.69 26.26
N SER A 49 7.06 -37.67 25.88
CA SER A 49 5.61 -37.51 25.69
C SER A 49 4.80 -37.62 27.01
N ASP A 50 5.37 -37.15 28.12
CA ASP A 50 4.81 -37.29 29.48
C ASP A 50 3.81 -36.17 29.84
N ARG A 51 3.94 -35.00 29.22
CA ARG A 51 3.03 -33.86 29.37
C ARG A 51 2.59 -33.37 28.00
N LEU A 52 1.29 -33.10 27.85
CA LEU A 52 0.71 -32.52 26.64
C LEU A 52 0.43 -31.03 26.80
N ILE A 53 0.50 -30.30 25.69
CA ILE A 53 -0.04 -28.97 25.50
C ILE A 53 -1.01 -28.97 24.33
N THR A 54 -1.84 -27.95 24.24
CA THR A 54 -2.73 -27.75 23.10
C THR A 54 -2.14 -26.71 22.15
N ILE A 55 -2.13 -26.99 20.85
CA ILE A 55 -1.82 -26.03 19.79
C ILE A 55 -3.05 -25.79 18.92
N SER A 56 -3.17 -24.60 18.35
CA SER A 56 -4.31 -24.19 17.53
C SER A 56 -3.92 -23.87 16.10
N MET A 57 -4.83 -24.12 15.17
CA MET A 57 -4.78 -23.56 13.82
C MET A 57 -6.17 -23.13 13.38
N SER A 58 -6.22 -22.00 12.69
CA SER A 58 -7.45 -21.44 12.12
C SER A 58 -7.44 -21.63 10.60
N ARG A 59 -8.61 -21.76 10.00
CA ARG A 59 -8.79 -22.01 8.57
C ARG A 59 -9.80 -21.03 8.00
N LEU A 60 -9.37 -20.30 6.98
CA LEU A 60 -10.24 -19.51 6.12
C LEU A 60 -10.49 -20.31 4.84
N SER A 61 -11.70 -20.86 4.72
CA SER A 61 -12.13 -21.63 3.54
C SER A 61 -13.02 -20.76 2.66
N PRO A 62 -12.79 -20.67 1.34
CA PRO A 62 -13.71 -19.98 0.43
C PRO A 62 -15.14 -20.54 0.56
N LEU A 63 -16.15 -19.67 0.64
CA LEU A 63 -17.57 -20.07 0.73
C LEU A 63 -18.05 -20.77 -0.54
N ARG A 64 -17.41 -20.47 -1.68
CA ARG A 64 -17.62 -21.16 -2.96
C ARG A 64 -16.43 -22.07 -3.22
N SER A 65 -16.63 -23.38 -3.05
CA SER A 65 -15.59 -24.39 -3.27
C SER A 65 -15.20 -24.45 -4.75
N THR A 66 -13.90 -24.44 -5.02
CA THR A 66 -13.33 -24.99 -6.26
C THR A 66 -12.99 -26.48 -6.02
N SER A 67 -12.70 -27.23 -7.09
CA SER A 67 -12.33 -28.66 -7.01
C SER A 67 -10.92 -28.91 -6.47
N ASP A 68 -10.10 -27.85 -6.36
CA ASP A 68 -8.67 -27.96 -6.12
C ASP A 68 -8.34 -27.61 -4.66
N ASN A 69 -7.75 -28.56 -3.93
CA ASN A 69 -7.31 -28.40 -2.53
C ASN A 69 -6.03 -27.54 -2.41
N ASN A 70 -6.03 -26.31 -2.93
CA ASN A 70 -4.91 -25.38 -2.83
C ASN A 70 -4.88 -24.75 -1.44
N THR A 71 -3.80 -24.97 -0.69
CA THR A 71 -3.70 -24.49 0.70
C THR A 71 -2.44 -23.65 0.92
N LEU A 72 -2.61 -22.48 1.53
CA LEU A 72 -1.53 -21.60 1.95
C LEU A 72 -1.47 -21.56 3.48
N PHE A 73 -0.40 -22.08 4.06
CA PHE A 73 -0.07 -21.87 5.48
C PHE A 73 0.61 -20.51 5.63
N ILE A 74 0.18 -19.72 6.60
CA ILE A 74 0.71 -18.38 6.84
C ILE A 74 1.36 -18.33 8.22
N LEU A 75 2.69 -18.19 8.25
CA LEU A 75 3.45 -18.12 9.50
C LEU A 75 3.69 -16.67 9.91
N MET A 76 3.06 -16.26 11.02
CA MET A 76 3.20 -14.91 11.56
C MET A 76 4.52 -14.72 12.31
N GLY A 77 4.99 -13.47 12.32
CA GLY A 77 6.16 -13.01 13.05
C GLY A 77 5.91 -12.64 14.51
N GLY A 78 6.67 -11.66 14.99
CA GLY A 78 6.75 -11.28 16.40
C GLY A 78 8.19 -11.48 16.91
N PRO A 79 8.59 -12.66 17.42
CA PRO A 79 7.78 -13.85 17.80
C PRO A 79 6.64 -13.53 18.77
N GLY A 80 5.70 -14.44 18.98
CA GLY A 80 4.55 -14.17 19.84
C GLY A 80 3.30 -13.70 19.11
N GLY A 81 3.36 -13.41 17.80
CA GLY A 81 2.18 -13.13 17.00
C GLY A 81 1.33 -14.37 16.77
N SER A 82 0.01 -14.21 16.86
CA SER A 82 -0.95 -15.23 16.45
C SER A 82 -1.17 -15.19 14.94
N GLY A 83 -1.52 -16.33 14.34
CA GLY A 83 -1.91 -16.39 12.92
C GLY A 83 -3.08 -15.44 12.59
N TRP A 84 -3.91 -15.11 13.59
CA TRP A 84 -5.00 -14.15 13.48
C TRP A 84 -4.57 -12.72 13.16
N SER A 85 -3.38 -12.33 13.62
CA SER A 85 -2.85 -10.97 13.39
C SER A 85 -2.61 -10.65 11.91
N LEU A 86 -2.64 -11.65 11.02
CA LEU A 86 -2.49 -11.49 9.57
C LEU A 86 -3.80 -11.60 8.79
N VAL A 87 -4.92 -11.91 9.44
CA VAL A 87 -6.23 -12.02 8.77
C VAL A 87 -6.56 -10.72 8.03
N GLU A 88 -6.43 -9.58 8.72
CA GLU A 88 -6.73 -8.27 8.11
C GLU A 88 -5.67 -7.83 7.07
N ASN A 89 -4.42 -8.27 7.22
CA ASN A 89 -3.30 -7.78 6.40
C ASN A 89 -3.05 -8.60 5.14
N VAL A 90 -3.24 -9.92 5.18
CA VAL A 90 -2.88 -10.85 4.10
C VAL A 90 -4.09 -11.61 3.57
N ALA A 91 -4.98 -12.08 4.45
CA ALA A 91 -6.15 -12.84 3.99
C ALA A 91 -7.13 -12.00 3.18
N LEU A 92 -7.25 -10.69 3.47
CA LEU A 92 -8.06 -9.78 2.65
C LEU A 92 -7.44 -9.49 1.27
N LEU A 93 -6.13 -9.72 1.11
CA LEU A 93 -5.42 -9.46 -0.15
C LEU A 93 -5.48 -10.66 -1.13
N ILE A 94 -5.92 -11.83 -0.68
CA ILE A 94 -6.12 -13.01 -1.55
C ILE A 94 -7.63 -13.25 -1.68
N PRO A 95 -8.27 -12.70 -2.73
CA PRO A 95 -9.70 -12.89 -2.99
C PRO A 95 -10.13 -14.36 -2.96
N ALA A 96 -11.24 -14.65 -2.26
CA ALA A 96 -11.80 -16.00 -2.14
C ALA A 96 -12.11 -16.66 -3.49
N GLN A 97 -12.33 -15.86 -4.53
CA GLN A 97 -12.56 -16.32 -5.91
C GLN A 97 -11.40 -17.17 -6.48
N PHE A 98 -10.19 -17.06 -5.92
CA PHE A 98 -9.06 -17.90 -6.32
C PHE A 98 -9.11 -19.31 -5.73
N GLY A 99 -10.06 -19.61 -4.84
CA GLY A 99 -10.28 -20.95 -4.30
C GLY A 99 -9.14 -21.44 -3.39
N ILE A 100 -8.35 -20.53 -2.82
CA ILE A 100 -7.21 -20.89 -1.96
C ILE A 100 -7.70 -20.93 -0.51
N THR A 101 -7.47 -22.04 0.17
CA THR A 101 -7.72 -22.14 1.62
C THR A 101 -6.50 -21.61 2.39
N LEU A 102 -6.73 -20.73 3.36
CA LEU A 102 -5.67 -20.17 4.19
C LEU A 102 -5.67 -20.86 5.54
N ILE A 103 -4.50 -21.33 5.98
CA ILE A 103 -4.30 -21.92 7.32
C ILE A 103 -3.38 -21.01 8.13
N LEU A 104 -3.86 -20.65 9.32
CA LEU A 104 -3.24 -19.70 10.23
C LEU A 104 -2.88 -20.45 11.52
N PRO A 105 -1.71 -21.12 11.57
CA PRO A 105 -1.26 -21.80 12.77
C PRO A 105 -0.81 -20.80 13.84
N ASP A 106 -1.19 -21.07 15.10
CA ASP A 106 -0.61 -20.38 16.25
C ASP A 106 0.63 -21.13 16.74
N HIS A 107 1.70 -20.38 17.00
CA HIS A 107 2.88 -20.92 17.65
C HIS A 107 2.52 -21.41 19.07
N ARG A 108 3.14 -22.49 19.56
CA ARG A 108 3.04 -22.87 20.99
C ARG A 108 3.38 -21.67 21.88
N GLY A 109 2.58 -21.39 22.90
CA GLY A 109 2.82 -20.24 23.79
C GLY A 109 2.09 -18.95 23.40
N THR A 110 1.35 -18.90 22.29
CA THR A 110 0.58 -17.72 21.88
C THR A 110 -0.80 -18.06 21.29
N GLY A 111 -1.61 -17.01 21.09
CA GLY A 111 -2.93 -17.08 20.49
C GLY A 111 -3.88 -18.04 21.17
N LEU A 112 -4.49 -18.93 20.38
CA LEU A 112 -5.42 -19.95 20.86
C LEU A 112 -4.71 -21.27 21.22
N SER A 113 -3.39 -21.36 21.01
CA SER A 113 -2.57 -22.42 21.58
C SER A 113 -2.46 -22.24 23.10
N THR A 114 -1.82 -23.18 23.79
CA THR A 114 -1.52 -23.05 25.21
C THR A 114 -0.61 -21.85 25.43
N VAL A 115 -1.17 -20.76 25.99
CA VAL A 115 -0.53 -19.45 26.09
C VAL A 115 0.47 -19.41 27.24
N LEU A 116 1.65 -18.84 26.98
CA LEU A 116 2.56 -18.42 28.05
C LEU A 116 2.08 -17.09 28.62
N GLY A 117 1.89 -17.03 29.93
CA GLY A 117 1.49 -15.82 30.62
C GLY A 117 2.00 -15.80 32.06
N CYS A 118 1.96 -14.62 32.65
CA CYS A 118 2.52 -14.33 33.97
C CYS A 118 1.63 -14.74 35.14
N ASP A 119 0.40 -15.19 34.87
CA ASP A 119 -0.56 -15.71 35.84
C ASP A 119 -1.55 -16.67 35.15
N ASP A 120 -2.52 -17.18 35.91
CA ASP A 120 -3.56 -18.08 35.38
C ASP A 120 -4.56 -17.38 34.44
N ASN A 121 -4.56 -16.04 34.38
CA ASN A 121 -5.32 -15.24 33.41
C ASN A 121 -4.50 -14.86 32.17
N HIS A 122 -3.30 -15.41 32.04
CA HIS A 122 -2.37 -15.16 30.94
C HIS A 122 -1.96 -13.69 30.74
N LEU A 123 -1.79 -12.92 31.83
CA LEU A 123 -1.25 -11.56 31.75
C LEU A 123 0.10 -11.53 31.01
N GLN A 124 0.26 -10.55 30.12
CA GLN A 124 1.45 -10.39 29.26
C GLN A 124 2.45 -9.35 29.77
N THR A 125 2.20 -8.75 30.94
CA THR A 125 3.09 -7.79 31.58
C THR A 125 4.18 -8.50 32.35
N ILE A 126 5.43 -8.33 31.94
CA ILE A 126 6.56 -9.09 32.49
C ILE A 126 7.18 -8.35 33.67
N THR A 127 7.17 -9.01 34.83
CA THR A 127 7.75 -8.57 36.10
C THR A 127 8.66 -9.65 36.69
N THR A 128 9.36 -9.37 37.78
CA THR A 128 10.12 -10.41 38.52
C THR A 128 9.21 -11.54 39.01
N ASP A 129 8.00 -11.22 39.44
CA ASP A 129 7.00 -12.22 39.86
C ASP A 129 6.55 -13.09 38.69
N CYS A 130 6.47 -12.52 37.48
CA CYS A 130 6.17 -13.29 36.26
C CYS A 130 7.20 -14.42 36.03
N ILE A 131 8.50 -14.14 36.18
CA ILE A 131 9.55 -15.16 36.00
C ILE A 131 9.39 -16.28 37.04
N THR A 132 9.07 -15.93 38.28
CA THR A 132 8.80 -16.89 39.36
C THR A 132 7.57 -17.74 39.05
N TYR A 133 6.48 -17.13 38.58
CA TYR A 133 5.28 -17.85 38.18
C TYR A 133 5.57 -18.81 37.01
N LEU A 134 6.25 -18.35 35.96
CA LEU A 134 6.56 -19.16 34.79
C LEU A 134 7.41 -20.39 35.15
N THR A 135 8.46 -20.18 35.95
CA THR A 135 9.34 -21.27 36.39
C THR A 135 8.65 -22.23 37.34
N SER A 136 7.69 -21.77 38.15
CA SER A 136 6.82 -22.63 38.98
C SER A 136 5.84 -23.46 38.14
N LYS A 137 5.11 -22.82 37.21
CA LYS A 137 4.05 -23.44 36.40
C LYS A 137 4.59 -24.43 35.36
N TRP A 138 5.71 -24.07 34.73
CA TRP A 138 6.26 -24.83 33.61
C TRP A 138 7.49 -25.65 33.97
N THR A 139 8.15 -25.37 35.09
CA THR A 139 9.56 -25.72 35.33
C THR A 139 10.49 -25.07 34.29
N ILE A 140 11.78 -24.97 34.60
CA ILE A 140 12.79 -24.51 33.62
C ILE A 140 12.79 -25.45 32.41
N GLU A 141 12.75 -26.77 32.63
CA GLU A 141 12.75 -27.76 31.54
C GLU A 141 11.55 -27.64 30.61
N GLY A 142 10.36 -27.36 31.15
CA GLY A 142 9.15 -27.18 30.37
C GLY A 142 9.12 -25.85 29.63
N LEU A 143 9.62 -24.76 30.23
CA LEU A 143 9.76 -23.47 29.55
C LEU A 143 10.76 -23.56 28.39
N ASN A 144 11.78 -24.40 28.52
CA ASN A 144 12.74 -24.74 27.47
C ASN A 144 12.13 -25.54 26.29
N GLN A 145 10.81 -25.75 26.26
CA GLN A 145 10.09 -26.36 25.15
C GLN A 145 9.24 -25.37 24.35
N PHE A 146 9.24 -24.09 24.71
CA PHE A 146 8.61 -23.01 23.93
C PHE A 146 9.65 -22.34 23.04
N THR A 147 10.18 -23.12 22.10
CA THR A 147 11.30 -22.77 21.21
C THR A 147 10.88 -22.82 19.74
N ILE A 148 11.72 -22.26 18.85
CA ILE A 148 11.48 -22.29 17.40
C ILE A 148 11.44 -23.73 16.88
N THR A 149 12.35 -24.59 17.36
CA THR A 149 12.44 -26.00 16.98
C THR A 149 11.21 -26.79 17.41
N ALA A 150 10.73 -26.56 18.64
CA ALA A 150 9.56 -27.26 19.11
C ALA A 150 8.30 -26.84 18.32
N ALA A 151 8.19 -25.56 17.95
CA ALA A 151 7.12 -25.11 17.06
C ALA A 151 7.23 -25.62 15.62
N ALA A 152 8.45 -25.90 15.12
CA ALA A 152 8.62 -26.58 13.84
C ALA A 152 8.06 -28.02 13.88
N HIS A 153 8.22 -28.73 15.00
CA HIS A 153 7.57 -30.03 15.20
C HIS A 153 6.04 -29.91 15.20
N ASP A 154 5.49 -28.91 15.90
CA ASP A 154 4.04 -28.65 15.90
C ASP A 154 3.49 -28.38 14.51
N LEU A 155 4.18 -27.55 13.73
CA LEU A 155 3.79 -27.24 12.36
C LEU A 155 3.74 -28.52 11.51
N SER A 156 4.70 -29.44 11.69
CA SER A 156 4.68 -30.72 10.98
C SER A 156 3.46 -31.58 11.34
N VAL A 157 3.02 -31.56 12.60
CA VAL A 157 1.83 -32.30 13.05
C VAL A 157 0.57 -31.65 12.47
N GLN A 158 0.43 -30.32 12.58
CA GLN A 158 -0.69 -29.56 12.03
C GLN A 158 -0.87 -29.81 10.53
N MET A 159 0.25 -29.77 9.78
CA MET A 159 0.24 -30.02 8.34
C MET A 159 -0.16 -31.44 7.99
N GLN A 160 0.42 -32.45 8.65
CA GLN A 160 0.10 -33.86 8.38
C GLN A 160 -1.37 -34.18 8.70
N VAL A 161 -1.88 -33.68 9.83
CA VAL A 161 -3.30 -33.83 10.20
C VAL A 161 -4.20 -33.16 9.16
N TYR A 162 -3.86 -31.95 8.73
CA TYR A 162 -4.64 -31.26 7.70
C TYR A 162 -4.62 -31.99 6.34
N GLN A 163 -3.45 -32.45 5.90
CA GLN A 163 -3.27 -33.19 4.64
C GLN A 163 -4.00 -34.53 4.62
N ALA A 164 -4.18 -35.18 5.78
CA ALA A 164 -4.91 -36.44 5.87
C ALA A 164 -6.36 -36.30 5.38
N ASP A 165 -7.01 -35.17 5.70
CA ASP A 165 -8.39 -34.87 5.29
C ASP A 165 -8.46 -34.08 3.97
N HIS A 166 -7.39 -33.38 3.60
CA HIS A 166 -7.33 -32.48 2.44
C HIS A 166 -6.08 -32.78 1.60
N PRO A 167 -6.05 -33.89 0.83
CA PRO A 167 -4.93 -34.20 -0.03
C PRO A 167 -4.80 -33.11 -1.10
N GLY A 168 -3.67 -32.41 -1.12
CA GLY A 168 -3.51 -31.22 -1.95
C GLY A 168 -2.13 -30.58 -1.84
N ARG A 169 -1.95 -29.46 -2.56
CA ARG A 169 -0.72 -28.69 -2.54
C ARG A 169 -0.69 -27.77 -1.32
N ILE A 170 0.40 -27.82 -0.57
CA ILE A 170 0.69 -26.92 0.54
C ILE A 170 1.87 -26.00 0.20
N SER A 171 1.58 -24.73 0.23
CA SER A 171 2.55 -23.64 0.18
C SER A 171 2.66 -22.99 1.56
N ILE A 172 3.85 -22.51 1.93
CA ILE A 172 4.01 -21.68 3.13
C ILE A 172 4.42 -20.27 2.73
N TYR A 173 3.65 -19.28 3.19
CA TYR A 173 4.04 -17.88 3.22
C TYR A 173 4.39 -17.49 4.65
N SER A 174 5.54 -16.86 4.85
CA SER A 174 6.04 -16.51 6.19
C SER A 174 6.50 -15.07 6.22
N VAL A 175 6.23 -14.39 7.33
CA VAL A 175 6.58 -12.97 7.49
C VAL A 175 7.46 -12.75 8.71
N SER A 176 8.45 -11.86 8.61
CA SER A 176 9.25 -11.43 9.77
C SER A 176 9.88 -12.61 10.53
N TYR A 177 9.73 -12.71 11.85
CA TYR A 177 10.14 -13.90 12.64
C TYR A 177 9.62 -15.23 12.06
N GLY A 178 8.45 -15.25 11.41
CA GLY A 178 7.93 -16.44 10.75
C GLY A 178 8.89 -17.00 9.68
N THR A 179 9.75 -16.17 9.10
CA THR A 179 10.80 -16.61 8.15
C THR A 179 11.89 -17.43 8.85
N LEU A 180 12.24 -17.11 10.11
CA LEU A 180 13.15 -17.91 10.93
C LEU A 180 12.48 -19.22 11.36
N TRP A 181 11.19 -19.18 11.68
CA TRP A 181 10.40 -20.38 11.97
C TRP A 181 10.30 -21.30 10.75
N LEU A 182 10.05 -20.76 9.55
CA LEU A 182 10.05 -21.52 8.30
C LEU A 182 11.42 -22.12 8.00
N ASP A 183 12.50 -21.36 8.17
CA ASP A 183 13.85 -21.89 7.96
C ASP A 183 14.12 -23.06 8.92
N ARG A 184 13.74 -22.92 10.20
CA ARG A 184 13.84 -24.00 11.19
C ARG A 184 13.03 -25.22 10.80
N PHE A 185 11.80 -25.02 10.33
CA PHE A 185 10.94 -26.10 9.84
C PHE A 185 11.59 -26.84 8.66
N LEU A 186 12.12 -26.10 7.68
CA LEU A 186 12.76 -26.67 6.50
C LEU A 186 14.08 -27.39 6.79
N GLN A 187 14.78 -27.04 7.88
CA GLN A 187 15.95 -27.79 8.35
C GLN A 187 15.59 -29.20 8.86
N ILE A 188 14.35 -29.38 9.34
CA ILE A 188 13.88 -30.62 9.98
C ILE A 188 12.98 -31.43 9.04
N TYR A 189 12.11 -30.76 8.29
CA TYR A 189 11.05 -31.33 7.46
C TYR A 189 11.05 -30.79 6.02
N PRO A 190 12.16 -30.94 5.26
CA PRO A 190 12.30 -30.33 3.94
C PRO A 190 11.36 -30.88 2.86
N THR A 191 10.63 -31.98 3.10
CA THR A 191 9.83 -32.67 2.08
C THR A 191 8.32 -32.51 2.24
N LEU A 192 7.84 -31.82 3.30
CA LEU A 192 6.40 -31.72 3.61
C LEU A 192 5.66 -30.64 2.80
N ILE A 193 6.39 -29.77 2.09
CA ILE A 193 5.80 -28.63 1.33
C ILE A 193 6.25 -28.62 -0.12
N GLN A 194 5.46 -27.97 -0.98
CA GLN A 194 5.79 -27.80 -2.39
C GLN A 194 6.49 -26.46 -2.67
N SER A 195 6.16 -25.40 -1.93
CA SER A 195 6.76 -24.07 -2.13
C SER A 195 6.85 -23.28 -0.83
N ALA A 196 7.94 -22.56 -0.67
CA ALA A 196 8.21 -21.69 0.47
C ALA A 196 8.40 -20.24 0.03
N ILE A 197 7.82 -19.31 0.78
CA ILE A 197 7.95 -17.86 0.58
C ILE A 197 8.30 -17.19 1.92
N MET A 198 9.28 -16.31 1.90
CA MET A 198 9.71 -15.48 3.03
C MET A 198 9.59 -14.00 2.65
N ASP A 199 8.84 -13.22 3.43
CA ASP A 199 8.62 -11.78 3.24
C ASP A 199 9.06 -10.99 4.49
N GLY A 200 10.02 -10.08 4.33
CA GLY A 200 10.74 -9.49 5.47
C GLY A 200 11.65 -10.54 6.10
N VAL A 201 12.71 -10.89 5.37
CA VAL A 201 13.57 -12.05 5.67
C VAL A 201 14.49 -11.79 6.87
N VAL A 202 14.40 -12.66 7.88
CA VAL A 202 15.37 -12.73 8.98
C VAL A 202 16.57 -13.58 8.54
N ASN A 203 17.78 -13.03 8.69
CA ASN A 203 19.00 -13.81 8.47
C ASN A 203 19.38 -14.56 9.76
N PRO A 204 19.30 -15.90 9.81
CA PRO A 204 19.57 -16.67 11.04
C PRO A 204 21.02 -16.56 11.54
N ILE A 205 21.95 -16.14 10.69
CA ILE A 205 23.38 -16.00 11.04
C ILE A 205 23.67 -14.61 11.62
N LEU A 206 22.94 -13.57 11.17
CA LEU A 206 23.23 -12.17 11.46
C LEU A 206 22.21 -11.48 12.38
N ILE A 207 21.09 -12.15 12.70
CA ILE A 207 20.10 -11.61 13.62
C ILE A 207 20.73 -11.35 15.00
N SER A 208 20.59 -10.13 15.50
CA SER A 208 21.12 -9.73 16.81
C SER A 208 20.22 -8.68 17.44
N ILE A 209 19.46 -9.08 18.45
CA ILE A 209 18.57 -8.17 19.17
C ILE A 209 19.35 -7.18 20.04
N SER A 210 20.54 -7.55 20.53
CA SER A 210 21.43 -6.63 21.26
C SER A 210 21.89 -5.41 20.43
N ARG A 211 21.85 -5.51 19.10
CA ARG A 211 22.23 -4.45 18.14
C ARG A 211 21.06 -3.94 17.30
N TYR A 212 19.84 -4.37 17.58
CA TYR A 212 18.66 -4.09 16.76
C TYR A 212 18.43 -2.60 16.53
N ASP A 213 18.59 -1.78 17.58
CA ASP A 213 18.41 -0.33 17.49
C ASP A 213 19.42 0.33 16.52
N LEU A 214 20.65 -0.19 16.43
CA LEU A 214 21.64 0.28 15.46
C LEU A 214 21.24 -0.07 14.02
N PHE A 215 20.75 -1.29 13.79
CA PHE A 215 20.30 -1.74 12.47
C PHE A 215 19.09 -0.94 11.99
N ALA A 216 18.10 -0.75 12.86
CA ALA A 216 16.95 0.10 12.58
C ALA A 216 17.38 1.54 12.24
N SER A 217 18.33 2.09 13.00
CA SER A 217 18.86 3.43 12.77
C SER A 217 19.61 3.57 11.45
N GLN A 218 20.29 2.52 11.00
CA GLN A 218 20.98 2.53 9.72
C GLN A 218 20.00 2.68 8.55
N VAL A 219 18.84 2.03 8.61
CA VAL A 219 17.77 2.19 7.60
C VAL A 219 17.23 3.62 7.63
N GLY A 220 17.03 4.20 8.82
CA GLY A 220 16.66 5.62 8.96
C GLY A 220 17.68 6.58 8.35
N LEU A 221 18.97 6.31 8.54
CA LEU A 221 20.06 7.08 7.92
C LEU A 221 20.07 6.93 6.40
N GLN A 222 19.89 5.72 5.87
CA GLN A 222 19.78 5.46 4.44
C GLN A 222 18.60 6.25 3.83
N PHE A 223 17.44 6.23 4.48
CA PHE A 223 16.27 7.01 4.07
C PHE A 223 16.54 8.52 4.02
N LEU A 224 17.15 9.10 5.07
CA LEU A 224 17.45 10.54 5.10
C LEU A 224 18.57 10.91 4.12
N THR A 225 19.52 10.00 3.86
CA THR A 225 20.54 10.17 2.83
C THR A 225 19.90 10.19 1.45
N TYR A 226 18.98 9.27 1.18
CA TYR A 226 18.19 9.26 -0.05
C TYR A 226 17.44 10.58 -0.24
N CYS A 227 16.79 11.09 0.83
CA CYS A 227 16.13 12.40 0.82
C CYS A 227 17.09 13.51 0.39
N GLN A 228 18.29 13.59 0.98
CA GLN A 228 19.27 14.63 0.67
C GLN A 228 19.69 14.65 -0.82
N LEU A 229 19.63 13.50 -1.50
CA LEU A 229 19.95 13.38 -2.92
C LEU A 229 18.80 13.80 -3.85
N GLN A 230 17.57 13.92 -3.34
CA GLN A 230 16.42 14.37 -4.14
C GLN A 230 16.36 15.90 -4.17
N PRO A 231 16.24 16.55 -5.35
CA PRO A 231 16.20 18.02 -5.47
C PRO A 231 15.16 18.69 -4.56
N GLU A 232 13.99 18.06 -4.43
CA GLU A 232 12.83 18.58 -3.69
C GLU A 232 13.03 18.56 -2.17
N CYS A 233 13.79 17.59 -1.66
CA CYS A 233 14.17 17.55 -0.25
C CYS A 233 15.41 18.41 -0.03
N HIS A 234 16.40 18.31 -0.91
CA HIS A 234 17.64 19.09 -0.89
C HIS A 234 17.40 20.59 -0.75
N SER A 235 16.38 21.15 -1.42
CA SER A 235 16.08 22.59 -1.34
C SER A 235 15.73 23.11 0.07
N TYR A 236 15.39 22.22 1.01
CA TYR A 236 15.06 22.56 2.40
C TYR A 236 16.21 22.29 3.39
N PHE A 237 17.26 21.57 2.97
CA PHE A 237 18.38 21.20 3.82
C PHE A 237 19.70 21.69 3.21
N PRO A 238 20.39 22.65 3.86
CA PRO A 238 21.72 23.07 3.43
C PRO A 238 22.69 21.89 3.30
N VAL A 239 23.64 21.98 2.37
CA VAL A 239 24.64 20.92 2.12
C VAL A 239 25.43 20.55 3.37
N ASP A 240 25.71 21.52 4.23
CA ASP A 240 26.42 21.37 5.51
C ASP A 240 25.50 20.97 6.68
N GLN A 241 24.19 20.96 6.46
CA GLN A 241 23.15 20.58 7.43
C GLN A 241 22.11 19.64 6.80
N PRO A 242 22.54 18.47 6.29
CA PRO A 242 21.64 17.49 5.71
C PRO A 242 20.65 16.97 6.78
N PRO A 243 19.50 16.39 6.37
CA PRO A 243 18.41 16.06 7.28
C PRO A 243 18.82 15.15 8.45
N TYR A 244 19.77 14.22 8.25
CA TYR A 244 20.27 13.36 9.31
C TYR A 244 21.14 14.10 10.35
N VAL A 245 21.96 15.07 9.93
CA VAL A 245 22.73 15.94 10.85
C VAL A 245 21.78 16.82 11.65
N MET A 246 20.78 17.39 10.98
CA MET A 246 19.75 18.21 11.61
C MET A 246 18.96 17.41 12.65
N LEU A 247 18.58 16.17 12.35
CA LEU A 247 17.89 15.29 13.29
C LEU A 247 18.77 14.96 14.51
N TYR A 248 20.05 14.66 14.33
CA TYR A 248 20.97 14.46 15.47
C TYR A 248 21.00 15.67 16.41
N ARG A 249 21.06 16.90 15.86
CA ARG A 249 21.00 18.12 16.66
C ARG A 249 19.67 18.24 17.40
N ILE A 250 18.53 18.06 16.71
CA ILE A 250 17.19 18.14 17.32
C ILE A 250 17.06 17.16 18.48
N LEU A 251 17.50 15.91 18.30
CA LEU A 251 17.45 14.90 19.35
C LEU A 251 18.25 15.32 20.60
N ALA A 252 19.45 15.87 20.41
CA ALA A 252 20.27 16.38 21.52
C ALA A 252 19.66 17.63 22.20
N GLU A 253 19.04 18.52 21.42
CA GLU A 253 18.34 19.71 21.94
C GLU A 253 17.07 19.36 22.72
N LEU A 254 16.37 18.30 22.32
CA LEU A 254 15.19 17.78 23.04
C LEU A 254 15.57 17.32 24.46
N ASP A 255 16.66 16.57 24.60
CA ASP A 255 17.09 16.05 25.91
C ASP A 255 17.69 17.12 26.82
N THR A 256 18.17 18.23 26.24
CA THR A 256 18.67 19.39 27.00
C THR A 256 17.63 20.50 27.16
N ASN A 257 16.37 20.25 26.79
CA ASN A 257 15.26 21.21 26.81
C ASN A 257 15.49 22.50 25.98
N LYS A 258 16.50 22.52 25.12
CA LYS A 258 16.78 23.65 24.21
C LYS A 258 15.77 23.74 23.07
N GLN A 259 15.22 22.61 22.65
CA GLN A 259 14.19 22.54 21.62
C GLN A 259 12.80 22.78 22.24
N GLN A 260 12.19 23.94 21.98
CA GLN A 260 10.92 24.34 22.62
C GLN A 260 9.68 24.09 21.76
N CYS A 261 9.83 23.73 20.48
CA CYS A 261 8.71 23.65 19.52
C CYS A 261 7.56 22.75 19.98
N ILE A 262 7.90 21.65 20.66
CA ILE A 262 6.98 20.55 20.96
C ILE A 262 7.11 20.04 22.39
N ASN A 263 7.65 20.86 23.29
CA ASN A 263 7.95 20.45 24.66
C ASN A 263 6.73 19.95 25.46
N LYS A 264 5.52 20.42 25.14
CA LYS A 264 4.28 20.07 25.84
C LYS A 264 3.78 18.63 25.61
N TYR A 265 4.37 17.89 24.66
CA TYR A 265 3.92 16.54 24.31
C TYR A 265 4.66 15.43 25.04
N PHE A 266 5.77 15.75 25.68
CA PHE A 266 6.61 14.74 26.29
C PHE A 266 6.32 14.63 27.78
N ASN A 267 6.28 13.39 28.27
CA ASN A 267 6.25 13.10 29.70
C ASN A 267 7.65 13.32 30.30
N GLU A 268 7.73 13.71 31.58
CA GLU A 268 9.01 13.98 32.26
C GLU A 268 9.80 12.70 32.60
N ASP A 269 9.14 11.53 32.56
CA ASP A 269 9.72 10.25 33.01
C ASP A 269 10.72 9.61 32.03
N LYS A 270 10.81 10.08 30.77
CA LYS A 270 11.72 9.53 29.75
C LYS A 270 12.40 10.64 28.93
N PRO A 271 13.60 10.40 28.36
CA PRO A 271 14.22 11.32 27.40
C PRO A 271 13.26 11.65 26.26
N LYS A 272 13.07 12.94 25.98
CA LYS A 272 12.13 13.41 24.95
C LYS A 272 12.51 12.89 23.57
N SER A 273 13.81 12.70 23.35
CA SER A 273 14.35 12.20 22.10
C SER A 273 13.98 10.73 21.83
N ASP A 274 13.71 9.91 22.86
CA ASP A 274 13.30 8.50 22.70
C ASP A 274 11.99 8.38 21.96
N TRP A 275 11.06 9.26 22.31
CA TRP A 275 9.75 9.27 21.69
C TRP A 275 9.84 9.60 20.19
N LEU A 276 10.66 10.60 19.83
CA LEU A 276 10.83 10.99 18.43
C LEU A 276 11.54 9.91 17.62
N ARG A 277 12.55 9.23 18.19
CA ARG A 277 13.19 8.07 17.58
C ARG A 277 12.20 6.95 17.27
N ASN A 278 11.38 6.61 18.26
CA ASN A 278 10.40 5.53 18.11
C ASN A 278 9.29 5.92 17.12
N LEU A 279 8.83 7.17 17.12
CA LEU A 279 7.84 7.65 16.14
C LEU A 279 8.37 7.45 14.71
N PHE A 280 9.57 7.96 14.41
CA PHE A 280 10.14 7.86 13.07
C PHE A 280 10.47 6.42 12.69
N PHE A 281 10.91 5.60 13.64
CA PHE A 281 11.05 4.15 13.42
C PHE A 281 9.74 3.52 12.95
N ASN A 282 8.61 3.76 13.65
CA ASN A 282 7.32 3.19 13.29
C ASN A 282 6.83 3.69 11.91
N MET A 283 7.10 4.95 11.58
CA MET A 283 6.76 5.49 10.25
C MET A 283 7.58 4.84 9.12
N ILE A 284 8.87 4.54 9.36
CA ILE A 284 9.69 3.79 8.40
C ILE A 284 9.27 2.32 8.33
N GLN A 285 8.91 1.73 9.47
CA GLN A 285 8.50 0.32 9.55
C GLN A 285 7.21 0.04 8.76
N SER A 286 6.23 0.95 8.81
CA SER A 286 4.87 0.70 8.30
C SER A 286 4.83 0.28 6.82
N GLY A 287 4.37 -0.94 6.53
CA GLY A 287 4.26 -1.50 5.17
C GLY A 287 3.18 -0.85 4.28
N ASP A 288 2.23 -0.13 4.87
CA ASP A 288 0.98 0.26 4.20
C ASP A 288 1.02 1.64 3.50
N THR A 289 2.07 2.45 3.69
CA THR A 289 2.05 3.85 3.24
C THR A 289 3.43 4.39 2.82
N TYR A 290 3.73 4.34 1.52
CA TYR A 290 4.84 5.10 0.93
C TYR A 290 4.81 6.59 1.32
N MET A 291 3.60 7.14 1.52
CA MET A 291 3.38 8.57 1.81
C MET A 291 3.67 8.97 3.25
N ASP A 292 3.45 8.11 4.26
CA ASP A 292 3.65 8.52 5.66
C ASP A 292 5.13 8.82 5.95
N ARG A 293 6.05 8.09 5.30
CA ARG A 293 7.50 8.30 5.45
C ARG A 293 7.97 9.64 4.91
N THR A 294 7.36 10.11 3.83
CA THR A 294 7.72 11.40 3.21
C THR A 294 7.54 12.58 4.16
N VAL A 295 6.71 12.44 5.21
CA VAL A 295 6.47 13.45 6.24
C VAL A 295 7.67 13.62 7.18
N ILE A 296 8.53 12.61 7.34
CA ILE A 296 9.64 12.63 8.30
C ILE A 296 10.59 13.83 8.05
N PRO A 297 11.14 14.05 6.83
CA PRO A 297 11.95 15.23 6.53
C PRO A 297 11.22 16.56 6.79
N ALA A 298 9.94 16.65 6.46
CA ALA A 298 9.17 17.87 6.71
C ALA A 298 9.05 18.18 8.21
N VAL A 299 8.87 17.15 9.05
CA VAL A 299 8.87 17.30 10.51
C VAL A 299 10.24 17.73 11.01
N ILE A 300 11.34 17.14 10.51
CA ILE A 300 12.72 17.53 10.86
C ILE A 300 12.96 19.01 10.53
N PHE A 301 12.63 19.43 9.31
CA PHE A 301 12.81 20.81 8.86
C PHE A 301 12.04 21.80 9.74
N ARG A 302 10.78 21.49 10.07
CA ARG A 302 9.93 22.36 10.89
C ARG A 302 10.35 22.41 12.35
N LEU A 303 10.82 21.29 12.92
CA LEU A 303 11.38 21.28 14.27
C LEU A 303 12.64 22.16 14.35
N ASN A 304 13.45 22.16 13.30
CA ASN A 304 14.60 23.03 13.22
C ASN A 304 14.23 24.52 13.07
N ARG A 305 13.25 24.84 12.23
CA ARG A 305 12.82 26.22 11.98
C ARG A 305 12.03 26.81 13.16
N CYS A 306 11.19 26.01 13.81
CA CYS A 306 10.47 26.30 15.06
C CYS A 306 9.79 27.69 15.11
N ASN A 307 9.19 28.15 14.01
CA ASN A 307 8.40 29.39 14.05
C ASN A 307 6.95 29.14 14.52
N VAL A 308 6.17 30.19 14.72
CA VAL A 308 4.78 30.09 15.21
C VAL A 308 3.90 29.19 14.32
N ASP A 309 4.10 29.23 13.00
CA ASP A 309 3.37 28.37 12.07
C ASP A 309 3.77 26.90 12.20
N ASP A 310 5.07 26.62 12.41
CA ASP A 310 5.57 25.28 12.63
C ASP A 310 5.02 24.68 13.91
N VAL A 311 5.01 25.45 14.99
CA VAL A 311 4.45 25.00 16.28
C VAL A 311 3.02 24.52 16.09
N ASN A 312 2.17 25.25 15.35
CA ASN A 312 0.79 24.85 15.11
C ASN A 312 0.67 23.54 14.31
N VAL A 313 1.43 23.41 13.22
CA VAL A 313 1.42 22.20 12.36
C VAL A 313 1.96 20.99 13.12
N LEU A 314 3.08 21.15 13.81
CA LEU A 314 3.73 20.09 14.58
C LEU A 314 2.87 19.66 15.76
N ASN A 315 2.27 20.61 16.48
CA ASN A 315 1.33 20.32 17.56
C ASN A 315 0.21 19.38 17.12
N PHE A 316 -0.33 19.66 15.95
CA PHE A 316 -1.39 18.87 15.39
C PHE A 316 -0.90 17.47 14.96
N PHE A 317 0.21 17.42 14.22
CA PHE A 317 0.82 16.17 13.78
C PHE A 317 1.09 15.26 14.98
N PHE A 318 1.76 15.80 16.00
CA PHE A 318 2.10 15.05 17.19
C PHE A 318 0.86 14.62 17.95
N ARG A 319 -0.15 15.48 18.19
CA ARG A 319 -1.40 15.05 18.85
C ARG A 319 -2.05 13.83 18.16
N SER A 320 -2.06 13.83 16.83
CA SER A 320 -2.61 12.73 16.03
C SER A 320 -1.76 11.46 16.14
N SER A 321 -0.44 11.60 16.08
CA SER A 321 0.51 10.50 16.21
C SER A 321 0.51 9.90 17.63
N PHE A 322 0.41 10.72 18.67
CA PHE A 322 0.25 10.29 20.07
C PHE A 322 -1.03 9.46 20.26
N SER A 323 -2.16 9.92 19.72
CA SER A 323 -3.41 9.16 19.79
C SER A 323 -3.30 7.78 19.14
N LYS A 324 -2.63 7.69 17.98
CA LYS A 324 -2.41 6.41 17.29
C LYS A 324 -1.47 5.48 18.05
N ILE A 325 -0.34 5.98 18.55
CA ILE A 325 0.61 5.16 19.33
C ILE A 325 -0.06 4.63 20.60
N ASN A 326 -0.80 5.49 21.32
CA ASN A 326 -1.53 5.06 22.51
C ASN A 326 -2.61 4.03 22.17
N GLN A 327 -3.32 4.17 21.03
CA GLN A 327 -4.26 3.16 20.55
C GLN A 327 -3.58 1.83 20.19
N MET A 328 -2.41 1.85 19.57
CA MET A 328 -1.67 0.63 19.25
C MET A 328 -1.16 -0.08 20.51
N GLN A 329 -0.64 0.68 21.49
CA GLN A 329 -0.21 0.13 22.78
C GLN A 329 -1.38 -0.42 23.60
N THR A 330 -2.53 0.26 23.60
CA THR A 330 -3.74 -0.24 24.28
C THR A 330 -4.31 -1.48 23.60
N LYS A 331 -4.30 -1.55 22.27
CA LYS A 331 -4.66 -2.76 21.52
C LYS A 331 -3.72 -3.93 21.83
N GLN A 332 -2.40 -3.72 21.93
CA GLN A 332 -1.47 -4.78 22.32
C GLN A 332 -1.74 -5.37 23.72
N ASN A 333 -2.38 -4.58 24.60
CA ASN A 333 -2.75 -4.98 25.95
C ASN A 333 -4.22 -5.48 26.04
N ASP A 334 -4.97 -5.49 24.94
CA ASP A 334 -6.32 -6.03 24.89
C ASP A 334 -6.24 -7.57 24.98
N PRO A 335 -6.99 -8.23 25.89
CA PRO A 335 -7.08 -9.70 25.94
C PRO A 335 -7.52 -10.34 24.61
N GLY A 336 -8.20 -9.60 23.73
CA GLY A 336 -8.54 -10.05 22.37
C GLY A 336 -7.37 -9.95 21.36
N PHE A 337 -6.29 -9.27 21.72
CA PHE A 337 -5.06 -9.23 20.94
C PHE A 337 -4.22 -10.44 21.31
N LEU A 338 -4.32 -11.47 20.48
CA LEU A 338 -3.75 -12.81 20.63
C LEU A 338 -2.20 -12.87 20.56
N PHE A 339 -1.50 -11.84 21.04
CA PHE A 339 -0.04 -11.73 21.07
C PHE A 339 0.53 -12.11 22.44
N SER A 340 1.62 -12.87 22.46
CA SER A 340 2.32 -13.28 23.69
C SER A 340 3.67 -12.60 23.83
N ASN A 341 3.76 -11.59 24.71
CA ASN A 341 5.03 -10.97 25.10
C ASN A 341 5.94 -11.97 25.82
N VAL A 342 5.36 -12.89 26.60
CA VAL A 342 6.12 -13.91 27.31
C VAL A 342 6.82 -14.85 26.32
N LEU A 343 6.09 -15.32 25.29
CA LEU A 343 6.69 -16.12 24.22
C LEU A 343 7.73 -15.30 23.43
N ASN A 344 7.41 -14.05 23.11
CA ASN A 344 8.33 -13.15 22.42
C ASN A 344 9.68 -13.10 23.13
N TYR A 345 9.69 -12.79 24.43
CA TYR A 345 10.92 -12.67 25.21
C TYR A 345 11.59 -14.01 25.47
N ASN A 346 10.83 -15.10 25.65
CA ASN A 346 11.42 -16.42 25.79
C ASN A 346 12.32 -16.79 24.60
N ILE A 347 11.85 -16.50 23.39
CA ILE A 347 12.59 -16.76 22.15
C ILE A 347 13.67 -15.71 21.92
N VAL A 348 13.32 -14.43 22.00
CA VAL A 348 14.24 -13.31 21.72
C VAL A 348 15.48 -13.35 22.61
N LEU A 349 15.29 -13.57 23.91
CA LEU A 349 16.39 -13.55 24.89
C LEU A 349 17.27 -14.80 24.83
N SER A 350 16.74 -15.91 24.30
CA SER A 350 17.44 -17.20 24.20
C SER A 350 18.11 -17.38 22.83
N GLU A 351 17.35 -17.27 21.74
CA GLU A 351 17.78 -17.64 20.38
C GLU A 351 18.07 -16.46 19.44
N MET A 352 17.70 -15.22 19.78
CA MET A 352 17.89 -14.07 18.85
C MET A 352 18.78 -12.96 19.41
N TRP A 353 19.26 -13.10 20.64
CA TRP A 353 19.97 -12.03 21.35
C TRP A 353 21.27 -11.61 20.67
N LEU A 354 22.05 -12.58 20.20
CA LEU A 354 23.37 -12.41 19.59
C LEU A 354 23.39 -13.07 18.21
N ALA A 355 24.08 -12.44 17.26
CA ALA A 355 24.44 -13.08 16.01
C ALA A 355 25.57 -14.10 16.23
N LEU A 356 25.82 -14.93 15.21
CA LEU A 356 26.90 -15.90 15.27
C LEU A 356 28.25 -15.21 15.50
N ASN A 357 29.02 -15.71 16.48
CA ASN A 357 30.31 -15.17 16.92
C ASN A 357 30.27 -13.79 17.60
N GLU A 358 29.10 -13.27 17.95
CA GLU A 358 29.01 -12.09 18.82
C GLU A 358 29.17 -12.47 20.29
N SER A 359 29.77 -11.56 21.05
CA SER A 359 29.88 -11.64 22.51
C SER A 359 28.86 -10.74 23.18
N GLU A 360 28.49 -11.08 24.41
CA GLU A 360 27.71 -10.20 25.27
C GLU A 360 28.39 -8.85 25.46
N VAL A 361 27.57 -7.82 25.62
CA VAL A 361 27.99 -6.47 25.98
C VAL A 361 27.24 -6.02 27.23
N ASP A 362 27.85 -5.12 28.00
CA ASP A 362 27.20 -4.53 29.17
C ASP A 362 26.06 -3.58 28.79
N LYS A 363 25.23 -3.27 29.79
CA LYS A 363 24.05 -2.42 29.62
C LYS A 363 24.44 -1.00 29.20
N GLU A 364 25.52 -0.46 29.76
CA GLU A 364 26.01 0.87 29.48
C GLU A 364 26.40 1.03 27.99
N THR A 365 26.99 -0.01 27.41
CA THR A 365 27.32 -0.09 25.98
C THR A 365 26.07 -0.08 25.11
N ILE A 366 25.05 -0.88 25.45
CA ILE A 366 23.76 -0.88 24.73
C ILE A 366 23.08 0.49 24.81
N ILE A 367 23.09 1.14 25.98
CA ILE A 367 22.58 2.50 26.16
C ILE A 367 23.34 3.49 25.29
N ALA A 368 24.67 3.40 25.23
CA ALA A 368 25.49 4.26 24.40
C ALA A 368 25.19 4.07 22.90
N TRP A 369 25.03 2.82 22.45
CA TRP A 369 24.60 2.49 21.09
C TRP A 369 23.24 3.09 20.77
N TYR A 370 22.24 2.86 21.62
CA TYR A 370 20.91 3.41 21.42
C TYR A 370 20.92 4.95 21.35
N LYS A 371 21.66 5.64 22.24
CA LYS A 371 21.80 7.10 22.21
C LYS A 371 22.42 7.63 20.91
N SER A 372 23.25 6.82 20.24
CA SER A 372 23.86 7.16 18.94
C SER A 372 22.91 7.01 17.73
N THR A 373 21.71 6.46 17.94
CA THR A 373 20.73 6.23 16.87
C THR A 373 19.93 7.49 16.49
N LEU A 374 19.42 7.49 15.25
CA LEU A 374 18.49 8.49 14.71
C LEU A 374 17.02 8.06 14.81
N MET A 375 16.75 6.79 14.53
CA MET A 375 15.41 6.20 14.47
C MET A 375 15.50 4.78 14.99
N ALA A 376 14.91 4.52 16.15
CA ALA A 376 14.98 3.22 16.81
C ALA A 376 13.86 3.08 17.87
N PRO A 377 13.42 1.85 18.16
CA PRO A 377 12.35 1.60 19.15
C PRO A 377 12.82 1.55 20.61
N ASN A 378 14.14 1.55 20.87
CA ASN A 378 14.75 1.33 22.18
C ASN A 378 14.43 -0.06 22.77
N ASN A 379 14.63 -1.10 21.96
CA ASN A 379 14.33 -2.47 22.37
C ASN A 379 15.44 -3.07 23.23
N ALA A 380 16.71 -2.90 22.84
CA ALA A 380 17.81 -3.63 23.46
C ALA A 380 18.07 -3.19 24.92
N GLU A 381 17.96 -1.90 25.21
CA GLU A 381 18.13 -1.36 26.57
C GLU A 381 17.09 -1.92 27.54
N GLN A 382 15.84 -2.05 27.09
CA GLN A 382 14.76 -2.58 27.91
C GLN A 382 14.97 -4.07 28.19
N LEU A 383 15.48 -4.81 27.22
CA LEU A 383 15.62 -6.25 27.28
C LEU A 383 16.86 -6.74 28.02
N ILE A 384 17.99 -6.01 28.03
CA ILE A 384 19.23 -6.49 28.66
C ILE A 384 19.07 -6.76 30.16
N SER A 385 18.33 -5.91 30.89
CA SER A 385 18.08 -6.11 32.33
C SER A 385 17.18 -7.32 32.60
N LEU A 386 16.19 -7.56 31.73
CA LEU A 386 15.35 -8.75 31.82
C LEU A 386 16.15 -10.01 31.48
N ARG A 387 17.03 -9.93 30.49
CA ARG A 387 17.82 -11.07 30.01
C ARG A 387 18.72 -11.69 31.07
N ALA A 388 19.25 -10.87 31.99
CA ALA A 388 20.07 -11.34 33.09
C ALA A 388 19.30 -12.26 34.06
N GLN A 389 17.98 -12.07 34.16
CA GLN A 389 17.11 -12.80 35.07
C GLN A 389 16.31 -13.91 34.38
N TRP A 390 16.18 -13.84 33.04
CA TRP A 390 15.36 -14.77 32.29
C TRP A 390 15.96 -16.19 32.24
N PRO A 391 15.16 -17.25 32.49
CA PRO A 391 15.59 -18.64 32.34
C PRO A 391 15.73 -19.00 30.84
N LYS A 392 16.85 -18.60 30.24
CA LYS A 392 17.17 -18.88 28.84
C LYS A 392 17.32 -20.38 28.58
N TYR A 393 16.82 -20.83 27.44
CA TYR A 393 16.92 -22.23 27.03
C TYR A 393 18.18 -22.49 26.18
N PRO A 394 18.72 -23.73 26.16
CA PRO A 394 19.90 -24.06 25.39
C PRO A 394 19.65 -24.00 23.88
N LEU A 395 20.65 -23.49 23.15
CA LEU A 395 20.66 -23.48 21.69
C LEU A 395 20.92 -24.89 21.16
N ASP A 396 20.13 -25.31 20.18
CA ASP A 396 20.26 -26.64 19.58
C ASP A 396 21.12 -26.64 18.31
N GLN A 397 21.20 -27.80 17.67
CA GLN A 397 22.02 -28.01 16.48
C GLN A 397 21.61 -27.20 15.25
N TYR A 398 20.42 -26.58 15.20
CA TYR A 398 19.97 -25.82 14.05
C TYR A 398 20.03 -24.29 14.22
N TYR A 399 20.41 -23.82 15.43
CA TYR A 399 20.72 -22.42 15.66
C TYR A 399 21.81 -21.90 14.70
N SER A 400 21.61 -20.67 14.19
CA SER A 400 22.52 -20.00 13.24
C SER A 400 22.86 -20.81 11.98
N LYS A 401 21.95 -21.69 11.54
CA LYS A 401 22.06 -22.43 10.28
C LYS A 401 20.94 -22.04 9.34
N VAL A 402 21.11 -22.43 8.07
CA VAL A 402 20.20 -22.12 6.98
C VAL A 402 19.73 -23.43 6.36
N ALA A 403 18.41 -23.55 6.12
CA ALA A 403 17.84 -24.72 5.48
C ALA A 403 18.35 -24.92 4.05
N SER A 404 18.69 -26.16 3.68
CA SER A 404 18.99 -26.56 2.31
C SER A 404 17.69 -27.01 1.61
N TYR A 405 16.80 -26.07 1.30
CA TYR A 405 15.54 -26.28 0.58
C TYR A 405 15.52 -25.48 -0.74
N THR A 406 14.93 -26.07 -1.78
CA THR A 406 14.72 -25.44 -3.10
C THR A 406 13.45 -26.00 -3.76
N PRO A 407 12.61 -25.18 -4.42
CA PRO A 407 12.74 -23.74 -4.64
C PRO A 407 12.12 -22.90 -3.50
N LEU A 408 12.78 -21.81 -3.12
CA LEU A 408 12.30 -20.85 -2.10
C LEU A 408 12.36 -19.40 -2.62
N LEU A 409 11.28 -18.65 -2.42
CA LEU A 409 11.22 -17.22 -2.73
C LEU A 409 11.48 -16.38 -1.47
N MET A 410 12.36 -15.40 -1.59
CA MET A 410 12.65 -14.39 -0.60
C MET A 410 12.31 -13.01 -1.17
N ILE A 411 11.52 -12.22 -0.46
CA ILE A 411 11.21 -10.84 -0.79
C ILE A 411 11.47 -9.95 0.43
N SER A 412 12.13 -8.82 0.22
CA SER A 412 12.42 -7.86 1.30
C SER A 412 12.30 -6.42 0.82
N GLY A 413 11.72 -5.56 1.67
CA GLY A 413 11.65 -4.13 1.43
C GLY A 413 13.01 -3.47 1.64
N GLN A 414 13.43 -2.59 0.73
CA GLN A 414 14.71 -1.88 0.87
C GLN A 414 14.77 -0.92 2.06
N LEU A 415 13.61 -0.50 2.57
CA LEU A 415 13.49 0.37 3.74
C LEU A 415 12.89 -0.36 4.94
N ASP A 416 13.05 -1.68 5.03
CA ASP A 416 12.59 -2.47 6.17
C ASP A 416 13.55 -2.33 7.37
N PRO A 417 13.15 -1.63 8.46
CA PRO A 417 14.00 -1.45 9.63
C PRO A 417 13.89 -2.62 10.63
N SER A 418 12.96 -3.57 10.41
CA SER A 418 12.70 -4.70 11.32
C SER A 418 13.45 -5.94 10.90
N THR A 419 13.45 -6.20 9.60
CA THR A 419 14.25 -7.27 8.99
C THR A 419 15.14 -6.65 7.93
N MET A 420 16.27 -6.12 8.41
CA MET A 420 17.16 -5.25 7.65
C MET A 420 17.50 -5.83 6.28
N PHE A 421 17.25 -5.04 5.23
CA PHE A 421 17.49 -5.42 3.84
C PHE A 421 18.92 -5.93 3.61
N ASP A 422 19.93 -5.26 4.16
CA ASP A 422 21.34 -5.66 3.98
C ASP A 422 21.61 -7.08 4.51
N GLN A 423 21.00 -7.46 5.63
CA GLN A 423 21.14 -8.81 6.19
C GLN A 423 20.41 -9.85 5.33
N ALA A 424 19.21 -9.52 4.83
CA ALA A 424 18.48 -10.37 3.88
C ALA A 424 19.25 -10.55 2.57
N SER A 425 19.84 -9.48 2.03
CA SER A 425 20.67 -9.52 0.82
C SER A 425 21.94 -10.34 1.02
N GLN A 426 22.54 -10.33 2.22
CA GLN A 426 23.66 -11.20 2.57
C GLN A 426 23.24 -12.67 2.62
N LEU A 427 22.07 -12.98 3.18
CA LEU A 427 21.54 -14.35 3.13
C LEU A 427 21.29 -14.80 1.68
N ALA A 428 20.69 -13.92 0.86
CA ALA A 428 20.43 -14.17 -0.55
C ALA A 428 21.70 -14.46 -1.35
N SER A 429 22.79 -13.73 -1.10
CA SER A 429 24.05 -13.96 -1.83
C SER A 429 24.62 -15.35 -1.56
N ILE A 430 24.64 -15.79 -0.29
CA ILE A 430 25.17 -17.11 0.10
C ILE A 430 24.22 -18.27 -0.22
N THR A 431 22.93 -17.99 -0.46
CA THR A 431 21.90 -18.99 -0.81
C THR A 431 21.41 -18.90 -2.26
N SER A 432 22.06 -18.11 -3.11
CA SER A 432 21.65 -17.82 -4.49
C SER A 432 21.44 -19.04 -5.40
N LYS A 433 22.01 -20.19 -5.04
CA LYS A 433 21.83 -21.47 -5.76
C LYS A 433 20.51 -22.17 -5.45
N THR A 434 19.88 -21.86 -4.31
CA THR A 434 18.69 -22.57 -3.81
C THR A 434 17.52 -21.62 -3.55
N ARG A 435 17.75 -20.31 -3.52
CA ARG A 435 16.75 -19.29 -3.21
C ARG A 435 16.74 -18.18 -4.24
N THR A 436 15.53 -17.79 -4.65
CA THR A 436 15.29 -16.60 -5.47
C THR A 436 15.04 -15.41 -4.56
N PHE A 437 15.66 -14.27 -4.82
CA PHE A 437 15.53 -13.06 -3.98
C PHE A 437 15.09 -11.85 -4.81
N TYR A 438 14.05 -11.17 -4.36
CA TYR A 438 13.61 -9.88 -4.93
C TYR A 438 13.64 -8.77 -3.89
N ALA A 439 14.31 -7.67 -4.25
CA ALA A 439 14.32 -6.43 -3.50
C ALA A 439 13.13 -5.57 -3.92
N ILE A 440 12.30 -5.15 -2.97
CA ILE A 440 11.14 -4.30 -3.24
C ILE A 440 11.53 -2.83 -2.95
N PRO A 441 11.63 -1.97 -3.97
CA PRO A 441 12.08 -0.60 -3.80
C PRO A 441 11.19 0.19 -2.85
N LEU A 442 11.84 0.94 -1.95
CA LEU A 442 11.21 1.84 -0.99
C LEU A 442 10.16 1.22 -0.04
N ALA A 443 9.87 -0.09 -0.14
CA ALA A 443 8.93 -0.79 0.74
C ALA A 443 9.54 -0.98 2.13
N GLY A 444 8.70 -1.03 3.16
CA GLY A 444 9.14 -1.30 4.54
C GLY A 444 8.90 -2.75 4.92
N HIS A 445 8.50 -2.96 6.17
CA HIS A 445 8.29 -4.30 6.69
C HIS A 445 7.01 -4.93 6.12
N ILE A 446 7.10 -6.20 5.71
CA ILE A 446 6.03 -6.97 5.05
C ILE A 446 5.64 -6.35 3.71
N THR A 447 6.28 -6.78 2.63
CA THR A 447 6.21 -6.12 1.33
C THR A 447 4.86 -6.23 0.64
N VAL A 448 4.06 -7.26 0.90
CA VAL A 448 2.72 -7.40 0.30
C VAL A 448 1.75 -6.28 0.71
N ASN A 449 2.02 -5.61 1.83
CA ASN A 449 1.16 -4.54 2.34
C ASN A 449 1.06 -3.32 1.41
N ILE A 450 2.04 -3.11 0.51
CA ILE A 450 1.98 -2.01 -0.45
C ILE A 450 0.82 -2.17 -1.46
N ALA A 451 0.21 -3.36 -1.54
CA ALA A 451 -1.01 -3.58 -2.31
C ALA A 451 -2.19 -2.72 -1.82
N GLN A 452 -2.21 -2.36 -0.53
CA GLN A 452 -3.24 -1.49 0.05
C GLN A 452 -3.24 -0.07 -0.53
N VAL A 453 -2.11 0.35 -1.10
CA VAL A 453 -1.95 1.66 -1.79
C VAL A 453 -1.86 1.51 -3.32
N GLY A 454 -2.30 0.37 -3.84
CA GLY A 454 -2.46 0.13 -5.28
C GLY A 454 -1.26 -0.52 -5.98
N TYR A 455 -0.22 -0.94 -5.26
CA TYR A 455 0.96 -1.60 -5.82
C TYR A 455 0.93 -3.11 -5.58
N TYR A 456 0.49 -3.90 -6.55
CA TYR A 456 0.23 -5.33 -6.35
C TYR A 456 1.40 -6.27 -6.68
N CYS A 457 2.52 -5.75 -7.18
CA CYS A 457 3.62 -6.60 -7.69
C CYS A 457 4.18 -7.61 -6.65
N PRO A 458 4.50 -7.23 -5.38
CA PRO A 458 4.95 -8.22 -4.40
C PRO A 458 3.91 -9.31 -4.14
N LEU A 459 2.62 -8.92 -4.04
CA LEU A 459 1.52 -9.88 -3.86
C LEU A 459 1.41 -10.83 -5.06
N HIS A 460 1.50 -10.32 -6.30
CA HIS A 460 1.49 -11.15 -7.50
C HIS A 460 2.62 -12.18 -7.51
N LEU A 461 3.84 -11.77 -7.16
CA LEU A 461 5.00 -12.67 -7.08
C LEU A 461 4.77 -13.77 -6.02
N VAL A 462 4.24 -13.43 -4.84
CA VAL A 462 3.91 -14.41 -3.79
C VAL A 462 2.85 -15.40 -4.28
N CYS A 463 1.76 -14.90 -4.86
CA CYS A 463 0.64 -15.70 -5.35
C CYS A 463 1.07 -16.64 -6.48
N ALA A 464 1.77 -16.14 -7.49
CA ALA A 464 2.23 -16.93 -8.63
C ALA A 464 3.31 -17.94 -8.23
N TRP A 465 4.15 -17.64 -7.25
CA TRP A 465 5.12 -18.60 -6.71
C TRP A 465 4.44 -19.74 -5.95
N ALA A 466 3.46 -19.42 -5.10
CA ALA A 466 2.73 -20.41 -4.33
C ALA A 466 1.87 -21.32 -5.24
N PHE A 467 1.16 -20.71 -6.20
CA PHE A 467 0.16 -21.39 -7.02
C PHE A 467 0.29 -21.05 -8.51
N PRO A 468 1.37 -21.49 -9.19
CA PRO A 468 1.64 -21.14 -10.59
C PRO A 468 0.60 -21.66 -11.59
N ALA A 469 -0.24 -22.63 -11.18
CA ALA A 469 -1.34 -23.14 -11.99
C ALA A 469 -2.62 -22.30 -11.89
N ILE A 470 -2.76 -21.48 -10.84
CA ILE A 470 -3.94 -20.63 -10.61
C ILE A 470 -3.74 -19.25 -11.22
N PHE A 471 -2.53 -18.71 -11.09
CA PHE A 471 -2.23 -17.34 -11.46
C PHE A 471 -1.58 -17.23 -12.85
N PRO A 472 -1.81 -16.12 -13.56
CA PRO A 472 -1.20 -15.89 -14.86
C PRO A 472 0.33 -15.95 -14.80
N SER A 473 0.97 -16.50 -15.83
CA SER A 473 2.43 -16.67 -15.84
C SER A 473 3.20 -15.35 -15.74
N GLU A 474 2.57 -14.25 -16.17
CA GLU A 474 3.06 -12.88 -16.11
C GLU A 474 3.20 -12.38 -14.66
N TRP A 475 2.45 -12.94 -13.71
CA TRP A 475 2.56 -12.57 -12.29
C TRP A 475 3.85 -13.08 -11.66
N ASN A 476 4.49 -14.10 -12.26
CA ASN A 476 5.80 -14.57 -11.84
C ASN A 476 6.95 -13.75 -12.48
N ASP A 477 6.63 -12.75 -13.30
CA ASP A 477 7.64 -11.88 -13.92
C ASP A 477 8.09 -10.77 -12.95
N PRO A 478 9.36 -10.80 -12.48
CA PRO A 478 9.89 -9.75 -11.61
C PRO A 478 10.02 -8.38 -12.32
N GLN A 479 9.80 -8.29 -13.64
CA GLN A 479 9.75 -6.98 -14.33
C GLN A 479 8.71 -6.04 -13.73
N CYS A 480 7.65 -6.55 -13.09
CA CYS A 480 6.65 -5.70 -12.43
C CYS A 480 7.26 -4.78 -11.35
N ILE A 481 8.40 -5.17 -10.77
CA ILE A 481 9.12 -4.39 -9.75
C ILE A 481 9.59 -3.05 -10.33
N ARG A 482 9.88 -2.98 -11.63
CA ARG A 482 10.32 -1.74 -12.30
C ARG A 482 9.24 -0.65 -12.35
N TYR A 483 7.97 -1.03 -12.20
CA TYR A 483 6.85 -0.10 -12.15
C TYR A 483 6.49 0.35 -10.73
N LEU A 484 7.16 -0.21 -9.71
CA LEU A 484 7.03 0.29 -8.36
C LEU A 484 7.71 1.65 -8.23
N PRO A 485 7.24 2.52 -7.32
CA PRO A 485 7.90 3.79 -7.06
C PRO A 485 9.36 3.56 -6.69
N THR A 486 10.25 4.16 -7.47
CA THR A 486 11.68 4.24 -7.17
C THR A 486 12.07 5.58 -6.58
N THR A 487 11.15 6.54 -6.60
CA THR A 487 11.28 7.87 -6.02
C THR A 487 10.19 8.16 -5.02
N LEU A 488 10.56 8.82 -3.91
CA LEU A 488 9.61 9.37 -2.95
C LEU A 488 9.27 10.82 -3.34
N ASP A 489 7.98 11.13 -3.45
CA ASP A 489 7.52 12.51 -3.67
C ASP A 489 7.62 13.31 -2.36
N PHE A 490 8.75 14.00 -2.17
CA PHE A 490 8.94 14.91 -1.04
C PHE A 490 8.22 16.26 -1.23
N VAL A 491 7.67 16.58 -2.41
CA VAL A 491 6.94 17.84 -2.66
C VAL A 491 5.67 17.90 -1.83
N GLY A 492 4.88 16.82 -1.81
CA GLY A 492 3.64 16.75 -1.03
C GLY A 492 3.86 16.88 0.49
N ALA A 493 5.00 16.40 0.99
CA ALA A 493 5.34 16.47 2.41
C ALA A 493 5.98 17.80 2.82
N THR A 494 6.84 18.38 1.99
CA THR A 494 7.49 19.68 2.25
C THR A 494 6.53 20.86 2.06
N THR A 495 5.48 20.69 1.24
CA THR A 495 4.41 21.67 1.02
C THR A 495 3.19 21.50 1.92
N LEU A 496 3.37 20.95 3.13
CA LEU A 496 2.37 20.85 4.22
C LEU A 496 1.72 22.19 4.66
N GLY A 497 1.85 23.25 3.86
CA GLY A 497 1.06 24.49 3.94
C GLY A 497 0.94 25.31 2.63
N GLN A 498 1.44 24.87 1.46
CA GLN A 498 1.44 25.71 0.24
C GLN A 498 1.12 25.03 -1.10
N LYS A 499 1.02 23.71 -1.17
CA LYS A 499 0.65 23.03 -2.43
C LYS A 499 -0.12 21.73 -2.15
N TYR A 500 -1.34 21.88 -1.65
CA TYR A 500 -2.22 20.73 -1.46
C TYR A 500 -2.78 20.26 -2.81
N SER A 501 -2.28 19.14 -3.32
CA SER A 501 -3.12 18.22 -4.09
C SER A 501 -3.61 17.15 -3.11
N MET A 502 -4.77 17.38 -2.50
CA MET A 502 -5.39 16.38 -1.61
C MET A 502 -5.96 15.24 -2.45
N LYS A 503 -5.41 14.04 -2.30
CA LYS A 503 -6.11 12.79 -2.61
C LYS A 503 -6.50 12.18 -1.25
N LEU A 504 -7.74 12.40 -0.83
CA LEU A 504 -8.24 11.90 0.46
C LEU A 504 -8.23 10.36 0.43
N LEU A 505 -7.45 9.73 1.31
CA LEU A 505 -7.39 8.28 1.45
C LEU A 505 -8.06 7.82 2.76
N ASN A 506 -9.24 7.22 2.60
CA ASN A 506 -9.78 6.03 3.25
C ASN A 506 -9.90 5.89 4.79
N SER A 507 -9.83 6.94 5.63
CA SER A 507 -10.42 6.82 6.98
C SER A 507 -10.95 8.11 7.62
N GLU A 508 -12.12 8.05 8.27
CA GLU A 508 -12.79 9.16 8.98
C GLU A 508 -11.87 9.95 9.92
N PRO A 509 -10.99 9.31 10.74
CA PRO A 509 -10.06 10.05 11.59
C PRO A 509 -9.04 10.86 10.78
N LYS A 510 -8.56 10.33 9.63
CA LYS A 510 -7.59 11.04 8.76
C LYS A 510 -8.22 12.25 8.10
N VAL A 511 -9.50 12.19 7.70
CA VAL A 511 -10.24 13.32 7.11
C VAL A 511 -10.43 14.43 8.15
N GLN A 512 -10.89 14.10 9.37
CA GLN A 512 -11.02 15.08 10.46
C GLN A 512 -9.71 15.77 10.81
N ILE A 513 -8.63 14.99 10.77
CA ILE A 513 -7.29 15.46 11.03
C ILE A 513 -6.81 16.44 9.95
N LEU A 514 -6.95 16.05 8.67
CA LEU A 514 -6.55 16.88 7.54
C LEU A 514 -7.37 18.18 7.47
N CYS A 515 -8.69 18.11 7.69
CA CYS A 515 -9.59 19.28 7.66
C CYS A 515 -9.18 20.38 8.63
N ARG A 516 -8.71 20.04 9.83
CA ARG A 516 -8.29 20.99 10.87
C ARG A 516 -6.90 21.59 10.67
N LEU A 517 -6.10 21.00 9.79
CA LEU A 517 -4.76 21.48 9.42
C LEU A 517 -4.78 22.47 8.26
N ILE A 518 -5.84 22.47 7.47
CA ILE A 518 -5.97 23.32 6.30
C ILE A 518 -6.13 24.77 6.79
N ARG A 519 -5.38 25.68 6.17
CA ARG A 519 -5.66 27.12 6.17
C ARG A 519 -6.37 27.43 4.87
N PRO A 520 -7.71 27.42 4.81
CA PRO A 520 -8.45 27.52 3.55
C PRO A 520 -8.00 28.73 2.71
N GLU A 521 -7.69 29.84 3.37
CA GLU A 521 -7.26 31.09 2.75
C GLU A 521 -5.95 31.00 1.96
N THR A 522 -5.13 29.95 2.16
CA THR A 522 -3.87 29.75 1.42
C THR A 522 -3.98 28.75 0.27
N VAL A 523 -5.09 28.02 0.18
CA VAL A 523 -5.26 26.93 -0.79
C VAL A 523 -5.61 27.48 -2.17
N VAL A 524 -4.83 27.08 -3.18
CA VAL A 524 -4.98 27.51 -4.58
C VAL A 524 -5.58 26.40 -5.46
N ARG A 525 -5.43 25.12 -5.07
CA ARG A 525 -6.03 23.98 -5.76
C ARG A 525 -6.66 23.03 -4.74
N LEU A 526 -7.84 22.50 -5.03
CA LEU A 526 -8.57 21.60 -4.16
C LEU A 526 -9.12 20.42 -4.98
N SER A 527 -8.91 19.20 -4.49
CA SER A 527 -9.51 17.99 -5.07
C SER A 527 -10.24 17.22 -3.98
N LEU A 528 -11.50 16.84 -4.23
CA LEU A 528 -12.38 16.14 -3.30
C LEU A 528 -13.02 14.93 -3.98
N SER A 529 -13.20 13.82 -3.25
CA SER A 529 -13.80 12.60 -3.80
C SER A 529 -14.43 11.67 -2.76
N ASN A 530 -15.52 10.97 -3.12
CA ASN A 530 -16.21 9.96 -2.29
C ASN A 530 -15.86 8.50 -2.71
N PHE A 531 -14.63 8.01 -2.58
CA PHE A 531 -14.35 6.58 -2.86
C PHE A 531 -14.62 5.66 -1.64
N ILE A 532 -15.24 4.50 -1.90
CA ILE A 532 -15.53 3.36 -0.99
C ILE A 532 -16.58 3.61 0.12
N LYS A 533 -16.67 4.82 0.70
CA LYS A 533 -17.78 5.23 1.59
C LYS A 533 -18.47 6.47 1.04
N GLU A 534 -19.79 6.37 0.84
CA GLU A 534 -20.67 7.52 0.66
C GLU A 534 -20.49 8.46 1.87
N ASN A 535 -20.36 9.78 1.65
CA ASN A 535 -20.27 10.87 2.65
C ASN A 535 -18.88 11.42 3.03
N THR A 536 -17.80 11.15 2.28
CA THR A 536 -16.47 11.74 2.59
C THR A 536 -16.42 13.26 2.35
N ILE A 537 -17.04 13.73 1.25
CA ILE A 537 -17.16 15.14 0.91
C ILE A 537 -18.06 15.85 1.92
N GLN A 538 -19.21 15.26 2.27
CA GLN A 538 -20.09 15.79 3.30
C GLN A 538 -19.40 15.93 4.65
N LEU A 539 -18.59 14.93 5.06
CA LEU A 539 -17.77 15.02 6.26
C LEU A 539 -16.76 16.18 6.15
N PHE A 540 -16.08 16.35 5.02
CA PHE A 540 -15.19 17.49 4.79
C PHE A 540 -15.92 18.84 4.93
N LEU A 541 -17.08 19.00 4.29
CA LEU A 541 -17.90 20.20 4.35
C LEU A 541 -18.45 20.49 5.75
N SER A 542 -18.69 19.45 6.56
CA SER A 542 -19.09 19.61 7.97
C SER A 542 -17.96 20.14 8.87
N LEU A 543 -16.70 20.03 8.42
CA LEU A 543 -15.52 20.33 9.21
C LEU A 543 -14.78 21.58 8.75
N VAL A 544 -14.92 21.95 7.48
CA VAL A 544 -14.25 23.10 6.86
C VAL A 544 -15.28 23.99 6.21
N ASP A 545 -15.23 25.26 6.57
CA ASP A 545 -16.02 26.29 5.92
C ASP A 545 -15.45 26.58 4.52
N ILE A 546 -16.16 26.11 3.50
CA ILE A 546 -15.79 26.27 2.08
C ILE A 546 -15.65 27.76 1.70
N TYR A 547 -16.32 28.69 2.39
CA TYR A 547 -16.21 30.13 2.09
C TYR A 547 -14.83 30.71 2.42
N GLN A 548 -14.01 30.01 3.21
CA GLN A 548 -12.70 30.49 3.62
C GLN A 548 -11.62 30.31 2.54
N PHE A 549 -11.84 29.53 1.46
CA PHE A 549 -10.84 29.36 0.40
C PHE A 549 -10.78 30.53 -0.60
N THR A 550 -10.49 31.73 -0.09
CA THR A 550 -10.45 32.99 -0.85
C THR A 550 -9.42 33.03 -1.99
N ARG A 551 -8.42 32.14 -1.98
CA ARG A 551 -7.37 32.06 -3.01
C ARG A 551 -7.52 30.87 -3.96
N LEU A 552 -8.61 30.11 -3.87
CA LEU A 552 -8.82 28.93 -4.71
C LEU A 552 -8.88 29.32 -6.18
N ARG A 553 -8.17 28.57 -7.03
CA ARG A 553 -8.12 28.77 -8.49
C ARG A 553 -8.43 27.49 -9.27
N SER A 554 -8.27 26.31 -8.67
CA SER A 554 -8.59 25.04 -9.33
C SER A 554 -9.37 24.14 -8.39
N LEU A 555 -10.50 23.61 -8.85
CA LEU A 555 -11.35 22.70 -8.10
C LEU A 555 -11.58 21.40 -8.89
N THR A 556 -11.42 20.26 -8.25
CA THR A 556 -11.71 18.93 -8.81
C THR A 556 -12.61 18.15 -7.87
N LEU A 557 -13.75 17.71 -8.36
CA LEU A 557 -14.73 16.91 -7.63
C LEU A 557 -14.89 15.58 -8.37
N SER A 558 -14.74 14.45 -7.67
CA SER A 558 -14.80 13.12 -8.29
C SER A 558 -15.70 12.17 -7.50
N ASN A 559 -16.57 11.44 -8.18
CA ASN A 559 -17.60 10.61 -7.54
C ASN A 559 -18.48 11.42 -6.56
N VAL A 560 -18.91 12.62 -6.97
CA VAL A 560 -19.68 13.56 -6.14
C VAL A 560 -21.19 13.41 -6.38
N SER A 561 -22.02 13.53 -5.34
CA SER A 561 -23.49 13.54 -5.47
C SER A 561 -24.01 14.95 -5.81
N ASP A 562 -25.23 15.05 -6.33
CA ASP A 562 -25.85 16.35 -6.65
C ASP A 562 -26.04 17.24 -5.40
N ASP A 563 -26.42 16.67 -4.26
CA ASP A 563 -26.56 17.42 -2.99
C ASP A 563 -25.22 18.05 -2.52
N ASP A 564 -24.11 17.32 -2.72
CA ASP A 564 -22.76 17.81 -2.42
C ASP A 564 -22.34 18.90 -3.43
N LEU A 565 -22.71 18.74 -4.71
CA LEU A 565 -22.45 19.72 -5.76
C LEU A 565 -23.14 21.05 -5.48
N ASP A 566 -24.42 21.02 -5.14
CA ASP A 566 -25.17 22.24 -4.81
C ASP A 566 -24.53 22.97 -3.63
N SER A 567 -24.13 22.25 -2.58
CA SER A 567 -23.47 22.83 -1.40
C SER A 567 -22.13 23.51 -1.74
N ILE A 568 -21.38 22.98 -2.71
CA ILE A 568 -20.07 23.51 -3.10
C ILE A 568 -20.20 24.65 -4.13
N LEU A 569 -21.06 24.48 -5.14
CA LEU A 569 -21.16 25.38 -6.29
C LEU A 569 -21.91 26.68 -5.99
N HIS A 570 -22.81 26.69 -5.00
CA HIS A 570 -23.45 27.91 -4.51
C HIS A 570 -22.50 28.84 -3.72
N SER A 571 -21.27 28.42 -3.46
CA SER A 571 -20.29 29.25 -2.76
C SER A 571 -19.68 30.34 -3.67
N ASN A 572 -19.36 31.51 -3.10
CA ASN A 572 -18.70 32.61 -3.83
C ASN A 572 -17.29 32.26 -4.37
N ILE A 573 -16.78 31.07 -4.05
CA ILE A 573 -15.46 30.58 -4.44
C ILE A 573 -15.33 30.39 -5.95
N THR A 574 -16.46 30.03 -6.58
CA THR A 574 -16.53 29.68 -7.99
C THR A 574 -16.13 30.85 -8.88
N ASN A 575 -16.47 32.08 -8.47
CA ASN A 575 -16.11 33.36 -9.12
C ASN A 575 -14.60 33.58 -9.33
N SER A 576 -13.78 32.82 -8.62
CA SER A 576 -12.33 32.99 -8.61
C SER A 576 -11.57 31.86 -9.31
N LEU A 577 -12.28 30.82 -9.79
CA LEU A 577 -11.68 29.65 -10.41
C LEU A 577 -11.16 29.95 -11.82
N THR A 578 -9.97 29.40 -12.10
CA THR A 578 -9.40 29.30 -13.45
C THR A 578 -9.54 27.90 -14.04
N SER A 579 -9.82 26.89 -13.21
CA SER A 579 -10.03 25.50 -13.62
C SER A 579 -11.09 24.80 -12.76
N LEU A 580 -12.00 24.06 -13.39
CA LEU A 580 -13.03 23.27 -12.73
C LEU A 580 -13.14 21.87 -13.37
N SER A 581 -13.15 20.83 -12.55
CA SER A 581 -13.40 19.45 -12.99
C SER A 581 -14.48 18.83 -12.11
N ILE A 582 -15.54 18.30 -12.71
CA ILE A 582 -16.63 17.62 -12.04
C ILE A 582 -16.84 16.25 -12.67
N ASP A 583 -16.67 15.21 -11.88
CA ASP A 583 -16.99 13.84 -12.22
C ASP A 583 -18.04 13.28 -11.25
N SER A 584 -19.25 13.08 -11.77
CA SER A 584 -20.42 12.58 -11.04
C SER A 584 -21.05 11.40 -11.79
N SER A 585 -21.72 10.51 -11.06
CA SER A 585 -22.42 9.36 -11.65
C SER A 585 -23.65 9.77 -12.46
N VAL A 586 -24.33 10.86 -12.08
CA VAL A 586 -25.47 11.47 -12.79
C VAL A 586 -25.36 12.98 -12.61
N LEU A 587 -25.31 13.75 -13.70
CA LEU A 587 -25.26 15.22 -13.68
C LEU A 587 -26.40 15.78 -14.54
N ASP A 588 -27.64 15.63 -14.09
CA ASP A 588 -28.86 15.98 -14.84
C ASP A 588 -29.76 17.01 -14.12
N ASN A 589 -29.40 17.42 -12.91
CA ASN A 589 -30.14 18.42 -12.14
C ASN A 589 -30.08 19.81 -12.80
N SER A 590 -31.25 20.37 -13.11
CA SER A 590 -31.38 21.66 -13.82
C SER A 590 -30.78 22.85 -13.06
N ASP A 591 -30.87 22.86 -11.73
CA ASP A 591 -30.36 23.96 -10.91
C ASP A 591 -28.83 23.92 -10.87
N THR A 592 -28.25 22.73 -10.70
CA THR A 592 -26.80 22.50 -10.77
C THR A 592 -26.23 22.88 -12.16
N LEU A 593 -26.93 22.55 -13.24
CA LEU A 593 -26.54 22.91 -14.61
C LEU A 593 -26.66 24.42 -14.89
N ALA A 594 -27.65 25.09 -14.31
CA ALA A 594 -27.77 26.55 -14.37
C ALA A 594 -26.59 27.24 -13.63
N LEU A 595 -26.16 26.70 -12.49
CA LEU A 595 -24.98 27.19 -11.77
C LEU A 595 -23.71 26.98 -12.58
N ILE A 596 -23.51 25.78 -13.14
CA ILE A 596 -22.37 25.51 -14.03
C ILE A 596 -22.36 26.51 -15.20
N SER A 597 -23.52 26.79 -15.81
CA SER A 597 -23.66 27.80 -16.87
C SER A 597 -23.20 29.20 -16.39
N SER A 598 -23.57 29.59 -15.17
CA SER A 598 -23.13 30.85 -14.58
C SER A 598 -21.61 30.90 -14.35
N ILE A 599 -20.99 29.78 -13.98
CA ILE A 599 -19.55 29.65 -13.76
C ILE A 599 -18.79 29.74 -15.09
N ILE A 600 -19.30 29.09 -16.14
CA ILE A 600 -18.74 29.16 -17.50
C ILE A 600 -18.75 30.60 -18.04
N ALA A 601 -19.76 31.39 -17.67
CA ALA A 601 -19.87 32.80 -18.06
C ALA A 601 -18.85 33.74 -17.38
N GLN A 602 -18.11 33.25 -16.38
CA GLN A 602 -17.13 34.06 -15.67
C GLN A 602 -15.86 34.26 -16.51
N LYS A 603 -15.29 35.48 -16.43
CA LYS A 603 -14.09 35.85 -17.21
C LYS A 603 -12.81 35.13 -16.78
N GLY A 604 -12.79 34.43 -15.65
CA GLY A 604 -11.60 33.80 -15.08
C GLY A 604 -11.37 32.34 -15.49
N LEU A 605 -12.40 31.63 -15.95
CA LEU A 605 -12.34 30.18 -16.16
C LEU A 605 -11.68 29.83 -17.50
N HIS A 606 -10.58 29.07 -17.45
CA HIS A 606 -9.81 28.68 -18.63
C HIS A 606 -9.88 27.18 -18.96
N GLU A 607 -10.19 26.34 -17.97
CA GLU A 607 -10.24 24.89 -18.12
C GLU A 607 -11.47 24.31 -17.42
N LEU A 608 -12.22 23.47 -18.15
CA LEU A 608 -13.43 22.83 -17.67
C LEU A 608 -13.44 21.36 -18.07
N ASN A 609 -13.73 20.49 -17.11
CA ASN A 609 -13.94 19.06 -17.33
C ASN A 609 -15.26 18.63 -16.68
N LEU A 610 -16.19 18.06 -17.45
CA LEU A 610 -17.52 17.67 -16.98
C LEU A 610 -17.86 16.24 -17.42
N SER A 611 -18.21 15.40 -16.45
CA SER A 611 -18.78 14.07 -16.68
C SER A 611 -20.28 14.17 -17.03
N ILE A 612 -20.59 14.91 -18.10
CA ILE A 612 -21.96 15.19 -18.58
C ILE A 612 -22.27 14.42 -19.85
N ASP A 613 -23.54 14.05 -20.04
CA ASP A 613 -24.05 13.42 -21.24
C ASP A 613 -24.66 14.43 -22.23
N ALA A 614 -25.13 13.92 -23.38
CA ALA A 614 -25.73 14.75 -24.42
C ALA A 614 -26.96 15.54 -23.91
N TYR A 615 -27.79 14.97 -23.04
CA TYR A 615 -28.97 15.66 -22.53
C TYR A 615 -28.57 16.87 -21.66
N GLY A 616 -27.58 16.69 -20.78
CA GLY A 616 -27.10 17.77 -19.92
C GLY A 616 -26.43 18.90 -20.71
N ILE A 617 -25.78 18.62 -21.85
CA ILE A 617 -25.17 19.64 -22.71
C ILE A 617 -26.20 20.65 -23.22
N ASP A 618 -27.40 20.19 -23.58
CA ASP A 618 -28.47 21.07 -24.08
C ASP A 618 -29.00 22.03 -23.01
N GLN A 619 -28.81 21.68 -21.73
CA GLN A 619 -29.20 22.50 -20.59
C GLN A 619 -28.11 23.53 -20.21
N ILE A 620 -26.88 23.38 -20.70
CA ILE A 620 -25.79 24.32 -20.42
C ILE A 620 -25.87 25.51 -21.38
N SER A 621 -25.87 26.72 -20.81
CA SER A 621 -25.74 27.95 -21.58
C SER A 621 -24.27 28.28 -21.82
N TRP A 622 -23.81 28.15 -23.07
CA TRP A 622 -22.44 28.46 -23.48
C TRP A 622 -22.32 29.93 -23.94
N PRO A 623 -21.60 30.80 -23.21
CA PRO A 623 -21.62 32.24 -23.45
C PRO A 623 -20.63 32.68 -24.54
N LYS A 624 -21.13 33.19 -25.67
CA LYS A 624 -20.32 33.54 -26.85
C LYS A 624 -19.33 34.69 -26.68
N GLN A 625 -19.67 35.73 -25.90
CA GLN A 625 -18.93 37.00 -25.90
C GLN A 625 -17.99 37.21 -24.70
N CYS A 626 -18.19 36.48 -23.60
CA CYS A 626 -17.46 36.69 -22.34
C CYS A 626 -16.63 35.48 -21.89
N CYS A 627 -16.72 34.34 -22.58
CA CYS A 627 -16.06 33.11 -22.18
C CYS A 627 -14.56 33.15 -22.49
N THR A 628 -13.72 32.91 -21.48
CA THR A 628 -12.26 32.81 -21.60
C THR A 628 -11.78 31.36 -21.59
N LEU A 629 -12.70 30.40 -21.74
CA LEU A 629 -12.42 28.97 -21.73
C LEU A 629 -11.54 28.60 -22.92
N ARG A 630 -10.42 27.93 -22.62
CA ARG A 630 -9.44 27.45 -23.59
C ARG A 630 -9.37 25.94 -23.67
N LYS A 631 -9.78 25.24 -22.60
CA LYS A 631 -9.79 23.78 -22.54
C LYS A 631 -11.15 23.28 -22.06
N LEU A 632 -11.73 22.35 -22.80
CA LEU A 632 -12.99 21.70 -22.46
C LEU A 632 -12.82 20.19 -22.58
N ALA A 633 -13.22 19.45 -21.55
CA ALA A 633 -13.37 18.01 -21.57
C ALA A 633 -14.81 17.64 -21.19
N ILE A 634 -15.46 16.79 -21.97
CA ILE A 634 -16.82 16.30 -21.72
C ILE A 634 -16.93 14.80 -21.98
N LYS A 635 -17.82 14.13 -21.25
CA LYS A 635 -17.95 12.67 -21.28
C LYS A 635 -18.69 12.15 -22.51
N SER A 636 -19.87 12.67 -22.84
CA SER A 636 -20.56 12.33 -24.09
C SER A 636 -21.25 13.53 -24.72
N CYS A 637 -21.26 13.60 -26.05
CA CYS A 637 -22.02 14.58 -26.83
C CYS A 637 -22.41 14.02 -28.20
N THR A 638 -23.39 14.65 -28.86
CA THR A 638 -23.72 14.38 -30.26
C THR A 638 -22.88 15.22 -31.22
N SER A 639 -22.83 14.84 -32.50
CA SER A 639 -22.14 15.63 -33.52
C SER A 639 -22.72 17.03 -33.69
N GLU A 640 -24.04 17.20 -33.65
CA GLU A 640 -24.68 18.52 -33.70
C GLU A 640 -24.19 19.42 -32.55
N GLN A 641 -24.08 18.86 -31.34
CA GLN A 641 -23.65 19.58 -30.15
C GLN A 641 -22.20 20.04 -30.22
N ILE A 642 -21.30 19.28 -30.86
CA ILE A 642 -19.92 19.73 -31.10
C ILE A 642 -19.91 21.05 -31.88
N TYR A 643 -20.68 21.13 -32.97
CA TYR A 643 -20.73 22.35 -33.79
C TYR A 643 -21.25 23.54 -32.99
N LEU A 644 -22.26 23.32 -32.15
CA LEU A 644 -22.80 24.35 -31.26
C LEU A 644 -21.74 24.84 -30.26
N ILE A 645 -21.07 23.91 -29.57
CA ILE A 645 -20.01 24.21 -28.58
C ILE A 645 -18.88 25.01 -29.25
N LEU A 646 -18.35 24.52 -30.38
CA LEU A 646 -17.24 25.19 -31.07
C LEU A 646 -17.63 26.59 -31.57
N ARG A 647 -18.86 26.78 -32.05
CA ARG A 647 -19.37 28.09 -32.48
C ARG A 647 -19.59 29.06 -31.32
N GLN A 648 -19.97 28.54 -30.16
CA GLN A 648 -20.23 29.33 -28.96
C GLN A 648 -18.96 29.61 -28.14
N LEU A 649 -17.87 28.88 -28.36
CA LEU A 649 -16.60 29.05 -27.65
C LEU A 649 -15.45 29.47 -28.59
N PRO A 650 -15.36 30.76 -28.96
CA PRO A 650 -14.37 31.24 -29.93
C PRO A 650 -12.92 31.21 -29.43
N ASN A 651 -12.70 31.06 -28.11
CA ASN A 651 -11.37 30.98 -27.50
C ASN A 651 -10.90 29.55 -27.21
N LEU A 652 -11.73 28.55 -27.52
CA LEU A 652 -11.44 27.15 -27.20
C LEU A 652 -10.28 26.64 -28.05
N ARG A 653 -9.25 26.13 -27.38
CA ARG A 653 -8.03 25.63 -28.00
C ARG A 653 -7.90 24.11 -27.92
N HIS A 654 -8.38 23.52 -26.83
CA HIS A 654 -8.33 22.09 -26.59
C HIS A 654 -9.74 21.56 -26.30
N LEU A 655 -10.18 20.56 -27.06
CA LEU A 655 -11.44 19.87 -26.84
C LEU A 655 -11.16 18.38 -26.66
N LYS A 656 -11.64 17.80 -25.55
CA LYS A 656 -11.61 16.37 -25.28
C LYS A 656 -13.03 15.85 -25.12
N LEU A 657 -13.35 14.78 -25.84
CA LEU A 657 -14.61 14.07 -25.78
C LEU A 657 -14.30 12.62 -25.41
N ASP A 658 -14.89 12.07 -24.34
CA ASP A 658 -14.71 10.64 -24.06
C ASP A 658 -15.58 9.77 -24.99
N HIS A 659 -16.77 10.24 -25.36
CA HIS A 659 -17.70 9.58 -26.28
C HIS A 659 -18.31 10.61 -27.24
N LEU A 660 -18.42 10.24 -28.52
CA LEU A 660 -19.09 11.02 -29.56
C LEU A 660 -20.13 10.15 -30.27
N ASP A 661 -21.39 10.45 -29.96
CA ASP A 661 -22.56 9.80 -30.55
C ASP A 661 -22.92 10.45 -31.90
N TRP A 662 -23.28 9.62 -32.87
CA TRP A 662 -23.65 10.04 -34.22
C TRP A 662 -24.94 9.38 -34.65
N PHE A 663 -25.81 10.15 -35.31
CA PHE A 663 -27.10 9.69 -35.83
C PHE A 663 -27.22 10.00 -37.33
N GLU A 664 -27.70 9.02 -38.13
CA GLU A 664 -27.78 9.07 -39.61
C GLU A 664 -28.55 10.25 -40.21
N ASN A 665 -29.40 10.94 -39.42
CA ASN A 665 -30.28 12.00 -39.90
C ASN A 665 -29.76 13.44 -39.66
N GLU A 666 -28.53 13.60 -39.16
CA GLU A 666 -27.95 14.93 -38.94
C GLU A 666 -27.60 15.58 -40.29
N ARG A 667 -28.36 16.62 -40.66
CA ARG A 667 -28.16 17.37 -41.91
C ARG A 667 -26.81 18.07 -41.89
N SER A 668 -26.16 18.17 -43.06
CA SER A 668 -24.93 18.92 -43.31
C SER A 668 -25.07 20.39 -42.92
N ILE A 669 -24.76 20.73 -41.68
CA ILE A 669 -24.63 22.12 -41.22
C ILE A 669 -23.40 22.68 -41.93
N ILE A 670 -23.61 23.71 -42.75
CA ILE A 670 -22.52 24.47 -43.36
C ILE A 670 -21.90 25.30 -42.24
N CYS A 671 -20.74 24.85 -41.76
CA CYS A 671 -19.99 25.50 -40.70
C CYS A 671 -18.85 26.32 -41.30
N GLU A 672 -18.57 27.48 -40.70
CA GLU A 672 -17.29 28.16 -40.92
C GLU A 672 -16.17 27.36 -40.23
N PRO A 673 -14.92 27.42 -40.72
CA PRO A 673 -13.79 26.75 -40.08
C PRO A 673 -13.55 27.26 -38.64
N PHE A 674 -13.36 26.33 -37.71
CA PHE A 674 -13.00 26.55 -36.32
C PHE A 674 -11.48 26.69 -36.17
N GLU A 675 -10.93 27.81 -36.67
CA GLU A 675 -9.48 28.09 -36.63
C GLU A 675 -8.90 28.22 -35.23
N GLN A 676 -9.74 28.39 -34.20
CA GLN A 676 -9.31 28.53 -32.81
C GLN A 676 -8.79 27.22 -32.20
N LEU A 677 -9.25 26.07 -32.70
CA LEU A 677 -8.97 24.78 -32.12
C LEU A 677 -7.60 24.26 -32.59
N ILE A 678 -6.73 23.92 -31.62
CA ILE A 678 -5.38 23.41 -31.88
C ILE A 678 -5.19 21.98 -31.42
N SER A 679 -6.09 21.46 -30.57
CA SER A 679 -6.03 20.11 -30.04
C SER A 679 -7.42 19.51 -29.93
N LEU A 680 -7.60 18.31 -30.50
CA LEU A 680 -8.86 17.57 -30.46
C LEU A 680 -8.58 16.12 -30.02
N THR A 681 -9.30 15.67 -28.99
CA THR A 681 -9.29 14.28 -28.54
C THR A 681 -10.71 13.74 -28.61
N ILE A 682 -10.88 12.62 -29.30
CA ILE A 682 -12.14 11.86 -29.35
C ILE A 682 -11.84 10.45 -28.84
N GLY A 683 -12.49 10.07 -27.76
CA GLY A 683 -12.36 8.76 -27.12
C GLY A 683 -13.01 7.69 -27.97
N GLN A 684 -14.27 7.39 -27.68
CA GLN A 684 -15.12 6.45 -28.44
C GLN A 684 -15.98 7.19 -29.45
N THR A 685 -16.09 6.67 -30.67
CA THR A 685 -17.09 7.17 -31.62
C THR A 685 -17.58 6.09 -32.58
N LYS A 686 -18.86 6.17 -32.92
CA LYS A 686 -19.50 5.37 -33.98
C LYS A 686 -19.69 6.15 -35.28
N MET A 687 -19.17 7.37 -35.34
CA MET A 687 -19.30 8.24 -36.50
C MET A 687 -18.60 7.64 -37.73
N PRO A 688 -19.26 7.57 -38.89
CA PRO A 688 -18.61 7.15 -40.13
C PRO A 688 -17.44 8.05 -40.47
N LEU A 689 -16.40 7.47 -41.08
CA LEU A 689 -15.16 8.18 -41.36
C LEU A 689 -15.36 9.43 -42.24
N SER A 690 -16.31 9.41 -43.17
CA SER A 690 -16.62 10.57 -44.01
C SER A 690 -17.09 11.78 -43.18
N GLU A 691 -17.92 11.53 -42.17
CA GLU A 691 -18.46 12.55 -41.27
C GLU A 691 -17.38 13.03 -40.31
N LEU A 692 -16.57 12.12 -39.77
CA LEU A 692 -15.43 12.48 -38.94
C LEU A 692 -14.39 13.32 -39.71
N GLY A 693 -14.13 12.93 -40.96
CA GLY A 693 -13.26 13.68 -41.87
C GLY A 693 -13.78 15.09 -42.16
N TYR A 694 -15.10 15.24 -42.32
CA TYR A 694 -15.73 16.56 -42.45
C TYR A 694 -15.57 17.40 -41.18
N LEU A 695 -15.84 16.85 -39.99
CA LEU A 695 -15.63 17.56 -38.72
C LEU A 695 -14.19 18.05 -38.58
N ILE A 696 -13.22 17.19 -38.89
CA ILE A 696 -11.79 17.48 -38.82
C ILE A 696 -11.40 18.54 -39.86
N SER A 697 -11.97 18.50 -41.07
CA SER A 697 -11.74 19.49 -42.13
C SER A 697 -12.07 20.92 -41.70
N LEU A 698 -13.04 21.05 -40.78
CA LEU A 698 -13.45 22.32 -40.21
C LEU A 698 -12.47 22.81 -39.13
N THR A 699 -11.42 22.07 -38.79
CA THR A 699 -10.43 22.43 -37.76
C THR A 699 -9.01 22.53 -38.33
N PRO A 700 -8.76 23.42 -39.32
CA PRO A 700 -7.50 23.45 -40.07
C PRO A 700 -6.27 23.84 -39.24
N SER A 701 -6.49 24.38 -38.03
CA SER A 701 -5.43 24.81 -37.10
C SER A 701 -4.94 23.71 -36.15
N LEU A 702 -5.46 22.48 -36.24
CA LEU A 702 -5.04 21.40 -35.35
C LEU A 702 -3.54 21.11 -35.46
N VAL A 703 -2.91 21.07 -34.29
CA VAL A 703 -1.52 20.65 -34.06
C VAL A 703 -1.51 19.25 -33.47
N ASP A 704 -2.47 18.94 -32.58
CA ASP A 704 -2.62 17.63 -31.96
C ASP A 704 -4.00 17.01 -32.24
N LEU A 705 -4.03 15.76 -32.69
CA LEU A 705 -5.26 14.99 -32.89
C LEU A 705 -5.12 13.58 -32.28
N TYR A 706 -6.03 13.22 -31.36
CA TYR A 706 -6.04 11.93 -30.67
C TYR A 706 -7.39 11.22 -30.89
N LEU A 707 -7.39 10.01 -31.46
CA LEU A 707 -8.60 9.21 -31.74
C LEU A 707 -8.50 7.84 -31.04
N ILE A 708 -9.08 7.67 -29.85
CA ILE A 708 -8.70 6.58 -28.94
C ILE A 708 -9.39 5.25 -29.30
N GLU A 709 -10.64 5.23 -29.73
CA GLU A 709 -11.40 4.00 -29.98
C GLU A 709 -12.30 4.15 -31.20
N LEU A 710 -11.71 3.99 -32.39
CA LEU A 710 -12.44 3.96 -33.64
C LEU A 710 -12.98 2.54 -33.90
N ASN A 711 -14.32 2.41 -33.95
CA ASN A 711 -14.97 1.17 -34.35
C ASN A 711 -15.19 1.15 -35.88
N VAL A 712 -14.11 0.91 -36.64
CA VAL A 712 -14.10 0.94 -38.11
C VAL A 712 -13.34 -0.24 -38.71
N SER A 713 -13.80 -0.76 -39.85
CA SER A 713 -13.06 -1.73 -40.64
C SER A 713 -11.87 -1.07 -41.33
N VAL A 714 -10.64 -1.37 -40.92
CA VAL A 714 -9.42 -0.79 -41.53
C VAL A 714 -9.13 -1.46 -42.87
N ASN A 715 -9.03 -0.67 -43.94
CA ASN A 715 -8.59 -1.14 -45.26
C ASN A 715 -7.76 -0.07 -45.98
N ALA A 716 -7.10 -0.45 -47.08
CA ALA A 716 -6.22 0.43 -47.84
C ALA A 716 -6.91 1.71 -48.33
N TYR A 717 -8.18 1.63 -48.77
CA TYR A 717 -8.93 2.79 -49.21
C TYR A 717 -9.11 3.81 -48.07
N TYR A 718 -9.43 3.34 -46.86
CA TYR A 718 -9.59 4.21 -45.69
C TYR A 718 -8.29 4.92 -45.29
N ILE A 719 -7.16 4.22 -45.29
CA ILE A 719 -5.88 4.84 -44.94
C ILE A 719 -5.48 5.91 -45.96
N THR A 720 -5.69 5.67 -47.26
CA THR A 720 -5.43 6.69 -48.29
C THR A 720 -6.30 7.94 -48.12
N GLN A 721 -7.55 7.81 -47.64
CA GLN A 721 -8.38 8.98 -47.35
C GLN A 721 -7.81 9.81 -46.18
N TRP A 722 -7.33 9.15 -45.12
CA TRP A 722 -6.66 9.83 -44.00
C TRP A 722 -5.36 10.53 -44.43
N GLU A 723 -4.52 9.87 -45.23
CA GLU A 723 -3.30 10.49 -45.78
C GLU A 723 -3.62 11.76 -46.56
N LYS A 724 -4.66 11.71 -47.40
CA LYS A 724 -5.14 12.87 -48.16
C LYS A 724 -5.68 13.96 -47.24
N LEU A 725 -6.51 13.61 -46.25
CA LEU A 725 -7.06 14.55 -45.29
C LEU A 725 -5.94 15.28 -44.51
N ILE A 726 -4.99 14.52 -43.95
CA ILE A 726 -3.89 15.07 -43.17
C ILE A 726 -2.97 15.94 -44.03
N SER A 727 -2.61 15.46 -45.22
CA SER A 727 -1.70 16.19 -46.12
C SER A 727 -2.30 17.47 -46.69
N THR A 728 -3.63 17.51 -46.93
CA THR A 728 -4.27 18.65 -47.60
C THR A 728 -4.97 19.62 -46.66
N GLN A 729 -5.54 19.13 -45.55
CA GLN A 729 -6.41 19.91 -44.68
C GLN A 729 -5.83 20.13 -43.27
N LEU A 730 -4.97 19.24 -42.78
CA LEU A 730 -4.30 19.38 -41.47
C LEU A 730 -2.80 19.65 -41.61
N THR A 731 -2.46 20.69 -42.36
CA THR A 731 -1.07 21.01 -42.69
C THR A 731 -0.22 21.40 -41.47
N ARG A 732 -0.86 21.77 -40.35
CA ARG A 732 -0.22 22.12 -39.07
C ARG A 732 -0.11 20.96 -38.09
N LEU A 733 -0.58 19.76 -38.45
CA LEU A 733 -0.61 18.62 -37.55
C LEU A 733 0.81 18.10 -37.29
N GLU A 734 1.22 18.22 -36.02
CA GLU A 734 2.50 17.73 -35.50
C GLU A 734 2.33 16.36 -34.84
N LYS A 735 1.21 16.12 -34.14
CA LYS A 735 0.94 14.86 -33.45
C LYS A 735 -0.40 14.28 -33.87
N PHE A 736 -0.35 13.04 -34.33
CA PHE A 736 -1.54 12.25 -34.62
C PHE A 736 -1.41 10.90 -33.95
N GLU A 737 -2.31 10.59 -33.02
CA GLU A 737 -2.37 9.31 -32.33
C GLU A 737 -3.77 8.72 -32.53
N PHE A 738 -3.82 7.43 -32.83
CA PHE A 738 -5.09 6.73 -32.93
C PHE A 738 -4.97 5.30 -32.41
N ARG A 739 -6.07 4.77 -31.87
CA ARG A 739 -6.22 3.36 -31.50
C ARG A 739 -7.51 2.83 -32.13
N ILE A 740 -7.40 1.60 -32.64
CA ILE A 740 -8.46 0.93 -33.39
C ILE A 740 -8.81 -0.35 -32.63
N ILE A 741 -10.10 -0.54 -32.37
CA ILE A 741 -10.62 -1.75 -31.74
C ILE A 741 -11.24 -2.62 -32.84
N CYS A 742 -10.80 -3.87 -32.93
CA CYS A 742 -11.29 -4.84 -33.92
C CYS A 742 -11.95 -6.00 -33.18
N ASP A 743 -13.28 -6.00 -33.10
CA ASP A 743 -14.06 -6.95 -32.29
C ASP A 743 -14.21 -8.36 -32.91
N GLN A 744 -13.70 -8.57 -34.13
CA GLN A 744 -13.78 -9.86 -34.82
C GLN A 744 -12.53 -10.08 -35.66
N TYR A 745 -11.52 -10.86 -35.25
CA TYR A 745 -10.64 -11.66 -36.14
C TYR A 745 -9.69 -12.59 -35.38
N ASP A 746 -9.38 -13.72 -36.02
CA ASP A 746 -8.35 -14.70 -35.66
C ASP A 746 -6.94 -14.09 -35.82
N SER A 747 -5.98 -14.52 -34.98
CA SER A 747 -4.60 -13.99 -34.89
C SER A 747 -3.82 -13.95 -36.21
N ALA A 748 -4.28 -14.68 -37.23
CA ALA A 748 -3.72 -14.68 -38.58
C ALA A 748 -3.95 -13.38 -39.40
N ASN A 749 -4.75 -12.42 -38.92
CA ASN A 749 -5.20 -11.26 -39.73
C ASN A 749 -4.55 -9.90 -39.41
N ILE A 750 -3.58 -9.85 -38.48
CA ILE A 750 -2.91 -8.60 -38.05
C ILE A 750 -2.18 -7.90 -39.22
N GLU A 751 -1.56 -8.67 -40.11
CA GLU A 751 -0.83 -8.11 -41.25
C GLU A 751 -1.73 -7.34 -42.22
N SER A 752 -3.01 -7.74 -42.36
CA SER A 752 -3.97 -7.03 -43.24
C SER A 752 -4.36 -5.65 -42.69
N ILE A 753 -4.28 -5.47 -41.37
CA ILE A 753 -4.56 -4.22 -40.66
C ILE A 753 -3.34 -3.30 -40.73
N ILE A 754 -2.12 -3.85 -40.62
CA ILE A 754 -0.87 -3.07 -40.62
C ILE A 754 -0.44 -2.67 -42.03
N ALA A 755 -0.60 -3.53 -43.03
CA ALA A 755 -0.09 -3.31 -44.38
C ALA A 755 -0.52 -1.95 -45.01
N PRO A 756 -1.77 -1.48 -44.85
CA PRO A 756 -2.19 -0.15 -45.29
C PRO A 756 -1.38 1.03 -44.73
N PHE A 757 -0.76 0.89 -43.55
CA PHE A 757 0.06 1.95 -42.93
C PHE A 757 1.53 1.93 -43.38
N ARG A 758 1.94 1.04 -44.29
CA ARG A 758 3.32 0.96 -44.79
C ARG A 758 3.60 1.87 -45.99
N THR A 759 2.81 2.92 -46.18
CA THR A 759 3.07 3.91 -47.23
C THR A 759 4.24 4.83 -46.81
N PRO A 760 4.94 5.46 -47.78
CA PRO A 760 5.98 6.45 -47.47
C PRO A 760 5.45 7.62 -46.62
N PHE A 761 4.15 7.94 -46.73
CA PHE A 761 3.52 8.97 -45.92
C PHE A 761 3.70 8.68 -44.41
N TRP A 762 3.31 7.48 -43.96
CA TRP A 762 3.41 7.10 -42.55
C TRP A 762 4.84 6.75 -42.11
N LEU A 763 5.60 6.06 -42.97
CA LEU A 763 6.93 5.55 -42.59
C LEU A 763 8.04 6.60 -42.65
N GLU A 764 7.90 7.61 -43.51
CA GLU A 764 8.97 8.57 -43.80
C GLU A 764 8.53 10.02 -43.55
N GLN A 765 7.33 10.42 -43.99
CA GLN A 765 6.90 11.83 -43.93
C GLN A 765 6.31 12.24 -42.58
N LYS A 766 5.69 11.31 -41.85
CA LYS A 766 4.98 11.55 -40.57
C LYS A 766 5.46 10.62 -39.43
N ARG A 767 6.75 10.28 -39.45
CA ARG A 767 7.39 9.36 -38.50
C ARG A 767 7.40 9.87 -37.06
#